data_AF-A0A4P1RK23-F1
#
_entry.id   AF-A0A4P1RK23-F1
#
_cell.length_a   1.000
_cell.length_b   1.000
_cell.length_c   1.000
_cell.angle_alpha   90.00
_cell.angle_beta   90.00
_cell.angle_gamma   90.00
#
_symmetry.space_group_name_H-M   'P 1'
#
loop_
_entity.id
_entity.type
_entity.pdbx_description
1 polymer ?
#
loop_
_entity_poly.entity_id
_entity_poly.type
_entity_poly.pdbx_seq_one_letter_code
_entity_poly.pdbx_strand_id
1 'polypeptide(L)'
;MEFFQKANVVRLRSYHDKYMLADDDQEGVYQDRNGTYKNAKWNVEIVENSNVIRLKSCYGKYLTASNMPFLIRGTAKKVLQTMPRRLDSSIEWEPIREGVQVRLKTRYGQYLRGNGGLPPWRNSITHDVPHRTATANWILWDVDIVELRPKQEEKGQKPKPRPTPITPPDRSMYSTPTDRSPSPSSSCGSSMPIGDDLEKIDLRSPDTHEDHEISYDCKSPVKEGRVIFYDVGNENGDVDDTQKEAFFTFKGSNVEELKDKLMKETGLDDIISKEELLVVVGGGAAGVYGAIHAKTVAPHLGVVIIEQGKPLTKVKVSGGGRCNVTNGHCADNMILAENYPRGHKEFRGPFFNTHGPTDTMSWFVSHGVELKIEDDGRVFPVSNSSSSIIDCLMSEVKQRGVSVQTRKAVTAVSVANSGKFLLEVEQLPAHHVEHVEADYLLMASGSSRQGYALASQLGHSIVDPMPSLFTFKIEDLSLRELSGVTFPRVKVKLKLVSVQKNIPQLTQVGPVLVTHWGLSGPAILRLSAWGARYLFSSGYKGKLIVDFIPDLHVGSLKSMLIEHKNQFAGVNGDILWASISNNSLMSIGSMLKDCTFEVIGKGQFKDEFVTAGGVPLSEVIFLLTLLLFLITLPLVILNVDGVTGGFNFQNAWSGGFIAGTTIGELALSRFKVNADF
;
A
#
# COMPACT_ATOMS: atom_id res chain seq x y z
N MET A 1 14.99 3.78 38.20
CA MET A 1 15.29 5.23 38.33
C MET A 1 16.78 5.57 38.27
N GLU A 2 17.66 5.05 39.14
CA GLU A 2 19.07 5.50 39.27
C GLU A 2 19.88 5.67 37.97
N PHE A 3 19.79 4.74 37.02
CA PHE A 3 20.46 4.85 35.71
C PHE A 3 20.00 6.10 34.94
N PHE A 4 18.69 6.35 34.91
CA PHE A 4 18.07 7.48 34.21
C PHE A 4 18.28 8.82 34.91
N GLN A 5 18.56 8.83 36.22
CA GLN A 5 18.96 10.05 36.94
C GLN A 5 20.37 10.52 36.53
N LYS A 6 21.27 9.57 36.23
CA LYS A 6 22.65 9.85 35.81
C LYS A 6 22.79 10.11 34.30
N ALA A 7 21.90 9.58 33.48
CA ALA A 7 21.94 9.73 32.02
C ALA A 7 21.21 11.01 31.54
N ASN A 8 21.85 11.77 30.64
CA ASN A 8 21.20 12.79 29.82
C ASN A 8 20.60 12.15 28.55
N VAL A 9 21.37 11.26 27.91
CA VAL A 9 20.99 10.57 26.67
C VAL A 9 21.24 9.06 26.83
N VAL A 10 20.27 8.26 26.40
CA VAL A 10 20.34 6.78 26.44
C VAL A 10 20.07 6.16 25.08
N ARG A 11 20.53 4.92 24.92
CA ARG A 11 20.04 3.95 23.94
C ARG A 11 19.37 2.81 24.70
N LEU A 12 18.29 2.27 24.15
CA LEU A 12 17.56 1.15 24.74
C LEU A 12 17.68 -0.05 23.79
N ARG A 13 18.30 -1.14 24.26
CA ARG A 13 18.47 -2.39 23.50
C ARG A 13 17.52 -3.45 24.04
N SER A 14 16.70 -4.02 23.17
CA SER A 14 15.71 -5.06 23.52
C SER A 14 16.37 -6.42 23.74
N TYR A 15 15.61 -7.34 24.33
CA TYR A 15 15.92 -8.77 24.41
C TYR A 15 16.28 -9.46 23.07
N HIS A 16 16.08 -8.81 21.92
CA HIS A 16 16.43 -9.33 20.59
C HIS A 16 17.75 -8.77 20.03
N ASP A 17 18.59 -8.16 20.87
CA ASP A 17 19.83 -7.47 20.48
C ASP A 17 19.60 -6.40 19.40
N LYS A 18 18.54 -5.61 19.60
CA LYS A 18 18.16 -4.51 18.72
C LYS A 18 17.85 -3.26 19.51
N TYR A 19 18.35 -2.13 19.03
CA TYR A 19 18.11 -0.82 19.60
C TYR A 19 16.74 -0.29 19.18
N MET A 20 16.08 0.46 20.05
CA MET A 20 14.86 1.21 19.72
C MET A 20 15.21 2.50 18.97
N LEU A 21 14.65 2.68 17.78
CA LEU A 21 14.86 3.85 16.93
C LEU A 21 13.56 4.61 16.72
N ALA A 22 13.67 5.92 16.73
CA ALA A 22 12.66 6.82 16.20
C ALA A 22 12.63 6.69 14.68
N ASP A 23 11.45 6.46 14.12
CA ASP A 23 11.26 6.39 12.67
C ASP A 23 11.27 7.78 12.04
N ASP A 24 11.66 7.85 10.77
CA ASP A 24 11.95 9.09 10.04
C ASP A 24 10.64 9.74 9.53
N ASP A 25 9.53 9.00 9.53
CA ASP A 25 8.16 9.52 9.43
C ASP A 25 7.77 10.43 10.61
N GLN A 26 8.58 10.42 11.69
CA GLN A 26 8.36 11.11 12.94
C GLN A 26 7.04 10.76 13.68
N GLU A 27 6.47 9.58 13.43
CA GLU A 27 5.31 9.01 14.13
C GLU A 27 5.64 7.59 14.63
N GLY A 28 6.29 6.77 13.81
CA GLY A 28 6.67 5.39 14.10
C GLY A 28 7.83 5.24 15.10
N VAL A 29 7.91 4.05 15.69
CA VAL A 29 9.03 3.59 16.51
C VAL A 29 9.28 2.12 16.22
N TYR A 30 10.51 1.78 15.84
CA TYR A 30 10.91 0.43 15.44
C TYR A 30 12.19 -0.01 16.15
N GLN A 31 12.70 -1.21 15.83
CA GLN A 31 13.98 -1.68 16.34
C GLN A 31 14.87 -2.32 15.27
N ASP A 32 16.16 -2.00 15.30
CA ASP A 32 17.20 -2.49 14.41
C ASP A 32 18.48 -2.84 15.17
N ARG A 33 19.38 -3.63 14.57
CA ARG A 33 20.68 -3.96 15.16
C ARG A 33 21.64 -2.78 15.19
N ASN A 34 21.52 -1.82 14.27
CA ASN A 34 22.45 -0.71 14.20
C ASN A 34 22.09 0.43 15.18
N GLY A 35 22.62 0.35 16.40
CA GLY A 35 22.47 1.39 17.42
C GLY A 35 23.39 2.60 17.28
N THR A 36 24.09 2.78 16.16
CA THR A 36 24.97 3.96 15.94
C THR A 36 24.23 5.17 15.39
N TYR A 37 23.06 4.97 14.77
CA TYR A 37 22.27 6.04 14.17
C TYR A 37 21.81 7.09 15.21
N LYS A 38 21.66 8.34 14.75
CA LYS A 38 21.21 9.48 15.58
C LYS A 38 19.80 9.26 16.14
N ASN A 39 18.92 8.60 15.39
CA ASN A 39 17.54 8.29 15.78
C ASN A 39 17.41 7.11 16.77
N ALA A 40 18.51 6.40 17.09
CA ALA A 40 18.55 5.47 18.23
C ALA A 40 18.76 6.16 19.59
N LYS A 41 19.14 7.45 19.61
CA LYS A 41 19.42 8.21 20.84
C LYS A 41 18.14 8.85 21.38
N TRP A 42 17.88 8.66 22.67
CA TRP A 42 16.73 9.21 23.38
C TRP A 42 17.20 10.09 24.54
N ASN A 43 16.78 11.36 24.53
CA ASN A 43 17.02 12.27 25.64
C ASN A 43 16.08 11.91 26.79
N VAL A 44 16.61 11.89 28.01
CA VAL A 44 15.88 11.53 29.22
C VAL A 44 15.45 12.80 29.94
N GLU A 45 14.15 13.00 30.11
CA GLU A 45 13.59 14.02 30.99
C GLU A 45 13.05 13.34 32.26
N ILE A 46 13.45 13.83 33.44
CA ILE A 46 12.92 13.36 34.73
C ILE A 46 11.71 14.22 35.08
N VAL A 47 10.61 13.58 35.49
CA VAL A 47 9.42 14.29 35.97
C VAL A 47 9.55 14.49 37.49
N GLU A 48 9.63 15.75 37.92
CA GLU A 48 9.82 16.11 39.34
C GLU A 48 8.76 15.48 40.26
N ASN A 49 9.19 15.15 41.48
CA ASN A 49 8.35 14.53 42.52
C ASN A 49 7.65 13.22 42.08
N SER A 50 8.21 12.50 41.10
CA SER A 50 7.66 11.26 40.58
C SER A 50 8.74 10.21 40.26
N ASN A 51 8.32 8.96 40.08
CA ASN A 51 9.16 7.86 39.63
C ASN A 51 9.02 7.56 38.13
N VAL A 52 8.58 8.53 37.31
CA VAL A 52 8.46 8.37 35.86
C VAL A 52 9.47 9.23 35.10
N ILE A 53 9.82 8.76 33.91
CA ILE A 53 10.67 9.45 32.94
C ILE A 53 9.89 9.70 31.65
N ARG A 54 10.30 10.72 30.90
CA ARG A 54 9.89 10.95 29.51
C ARG A 54 11.11 10.74 28.62
N LEU A 55 10.91 10.08 27.48
CA LEU A 55 11.97 9.79 26.51
C LEU A 55 11.66 10.58 25.23
N LYS A 56 12.62 11.38 24.77
CA LYS A 56 12.45 12.29 23.63
C LYS A 56 13.41 11.94 22.50
N SER A 57 12.89 11.79 21.29
CA SER A 57 13.65 11.39 20.11
C SER A 57 14.51 12.54 19.56
N CYS A 58 15.35 12.23 18.57
CA CYS A 58 16.10 13.22 17.81
C CYS A 58 15.22 14.22 17.03
N TYR A 59 13.92 13.93 16.86
CA TYR A 59 12.92 14.83 16.25
C TYR A 59 12.20 15.71 17.28
N GLY A 60 12.62 15.68 18.55
CA GLY A 60 12.01 16.48 19.62
C GLY A 60 10.65 15.98 20.12
N LYS A 61 10.17 14.83 19.61
CA LYS A 61 8.91 14.19 19.98
C LYS A 61 9.12 13.16 21.10
N TYR A 62 8.08 12.91 21.90
CA TYR A 62 8.13 11.96 23.02
C TYR A 62 7.68 10.55 22.63
N LEU A 63 8.31 9.55 23.27
CA LEU A 63 7.89 8.16 23.22
C LEU A 63 6.53 7.99 23.92
N THR A 64 5.50 7.67 23.15
CA THR A 64 4.09 7.78 23.55
C THR A 64 3.40 6.42 23.53
N ALA A 65 2.82 6.01 24.66
CA ALA A 65 1.96 4.85 24.78
C ALA A 65 0.56 5.15 24.24
N SER A 66 0.32 4.87 22.95
CA SER A 66 -0.97 5.15 22.29
C SER A 66 -2.07 4.17 22.74
N ASN A 67 -3.33 4.59 22.65
CA ASN A 67 -4.47 3.67 22.77
C ASN A 67 -4.83 2.96 21.44
N MET A 68 -4.15 3.28 20.33
CA MET A 68 -4.36 2.59 19.06
C MET A 68 -3.90 1.11 19.14
N PRO A 69 -4.73 0.14 18.73
CA PRO A 69 -4.33 -1.26 18.68
C PRO A 69 -3.21 -1.46 17.64
N PHE A 70 -2.24 -2.31 17.94
CA PHE A 70 -1.17 -2.65 17.00
C PHE A 70 -1.69 -3.54 15.86
N LEU A 71 -2.60 -4.48 16.16
CA LEU A 71 -3.31 -5.31 15.19
C LEU A 71 -4.80 -5.39 15.51
N ILE A 72 -5.61 -5.60 14.48
CA ILE A 72 -7.05 -5.82 14.58
C ILE A 72 -7.31 -7.04 15.49
N ARG A 73 -8.05 -6.82 16.60
CA ARG A 73 -8.34 -7.79 17.68
C ARG A 73 -7.11 -8.27 18.49
N GLY A 74 -5.97 -7.57 18.43
CA GLY A 74 -4.82 -7.81 19.31
C GLY A 74 -4.90 -7.02 20.62
N THR A 75 -4.24 -7.52 21.68
CA THR A 75 -4.12 -6.82 22.98
C THR A 75 -2.97 -5.82 23.04
N ALA A 76 -1.97 -5.95 22.16
CA ALA A 76 -0.85 -5.03 22.05
C ALA A 76 -1.28 -3.72 21.38
N LYS A 77 -0.77 -2.60 21.89
CA LYS A 77 -1.04 -1.24 21.39
C LYS A 77 0.22 -0.60 20.80
N LYS A 78 0.04 0.34 19.88
CA LYS A 78 1.14 1.08 19.24
C LYS A 78 1.91 1.93 20.26
N VAL A 79 3.22 2.05 20.04
CA VAL A 79 4.07 3.09 20.66
C VAL A 79 4.52 4.02 19.55
N LEU A 80 4.42 5.33 19.78
CA LEU A 80 4.55 6.37 18.76
C LEU A 80 5.48 7.48 19.22
N GLN A 81 5.88 8.33 18.28
CA GLN A 81 6.47 9.64 18.54
C GLN A 81 5.37 10.72 18.48
N THR A 82 5.10 11.42 19.58
CA THR A 82 4.12 12.52 19.57
C THR A 82 4.61 13.73 20.34
N MET A 83 4.05 14.91 20.03
CA MET A 83 4.28 16.15 20.78
C MET A 83 2.92 16.68 21.26
N PRO A 84 2.40 16.20 22.40
CA PRO A 84 1.07 16.57 22.85
C PRO A 84 1.03 18.03 23.31
N ARG A 85 -0.07 18.75 23.03
CA ARG A 85 -0.25 20.18 23.37
C ARG A 85 -0.11 20.47 24.87
N ARG A 86 -0.34 19.46 25.71
CA ARG A 86 -0.03 19.44 27.14
C ARG A 86 0.59 18.08 27.45
N LEU A 87 1.63 18.05 28.26
CA LEU A 87 2.28 16.81 28.67
C LEU A 87 1.31 16.03 29.59
N ASP A 88 1.09 14.77 29.28
CA ASP A 88 0.17 13.88 30.00
C ASP A 88 0.83 12.52 30.30
N SER A 89 0.10 11.62 30.96
CA SER A 89 0.64 10.31 31.34
C SER A 89 0.75 9.28 30.21
N SER A 90 0.50 9.64 28.95
CA SER A 90 0.76 8.77 27.80
C SER A 90 2.23 8.77 27.38
N ILE A 91 2.98 9.83 27.70
CA ILE A 91 4.43 9.95 27.42
C ILE A 91 5.32 9.58 28.62
N GLU A 92 4.70 9.13 29.72
CA GLU A 92 5.35 8.86 31.00
C GLU A 92 5.55 7.37 31.23
N TRP A 93 6.80 6.98 31.51
CA TRP A 93 7.22 5.60 31.69
C TRP A 93 7.88 5.41 33.07
N GLU A 94 7.41 4.43 33.84
CA GLU A 94 7.98 4.02 35.13
C GLU A 94 9.08 2.96 34.88
N PRO A 95 10.38 3.26 35.12
CA PRO A 95 11.47 2.30 34.92
C PRO A 95 11.66 1.40 36.15
N ILE A 96 11.12 0.18 36.05
CA ILE A 96 11.21 -0.89 37.05
C ILE A 96 12.47 -1.73 36.76
N ARG A 97 13.30 -1.96 37.79
CA ARG A 97 14.54 -2.75 37.67
C ARG A 97 14.23 -4.25 37.75
N GLU A 98 14.85 -5.03 36.87
CA GLU A 98 14.79 -6.49 36.85
C GLU A 98 16.19 -7.06 36.61
N GLY A 99 16.90 -7.36 37.70
CA GLY A 99 18.32 -7.73 37.66
C GLY A 99 19.20 -6.56 37.15
N VAL A 100 19.81 -6.76 35.98
CA VAL A 100 20.60 -5.76 35.25
C VAL A 100 19.78 -5.00 34.20
N GLN A 101 18.59 -5.48 33.86
CA GLN A 101 17.69 -4.92 32.85
C GLN A 101 16.62 -4.03 33.48
N VAL A 102 15.90 -3.29 32.63
CA VAL A 102 14.74 -2.50 33.03
C VAL A 102 13.50 -2.91 32.23
N ARG A 103 12.35 -2.79 32.90
CA ARG A 103 11.02 -2.72 32.27
C ARG A 103 10.54 -1.28 32.33
N LEU A 104 10.04 -0.77 31.20
CA LEU A 104 9.39 0.55 31.14
C LEU A 104 7.87 0.36 31.15
N LYS A 105 7.21 0.79 32.22
CA LYS A 105 5.79 0.54 32.46
C LYS A 105 4.96 1.83 32.30
N THR A 106 3.83 1.73 31.62
CA THR A 106 2.85 2.82 31.48
C THR A 106 2.02 2.98 32.74
N ARG A 107 1.40 4.15 32.94
CA ARG A 107 0.46 4.40 34.05
C ARG A 107 -0.66 3.35 34.18
N TYR A 108 -1.06 2.74 33.06
CA TYR A 108 -2.11 1.72 33.00
C TYR A 108 -1.60 0.28 33.17
N GLY A 109 -0.33 0.08 33.52
CA GLY A 109 0.26 -1.23 33.82
C GLY A 109 0.71 -2.07 32.63
N GLN A 110 0.69 -1.51 31.41
CA GLN A 110 1.26 -2.13 30.21
C GLN A 110 2.76 -1.82 30.13
N TYR A 111 3.56 -2.68 29.48
CA TYR A 111 5.02 -2.55 29.41
C TYR A 111 5.51 -2.33 27.99
N LEU A 112 6.54 -1.49 27.82
CA LEU A 112 7.24 -1.28 26.55
C LEU A 112 7.89 -2.60 26.08
N ARG A 113 7.61 -2.98 24.84
CA ARG A 113 7.93 -4.30 24.29
C ARG A 113 8.57 -4.19 22.92
N GLY A 114 9.73 -4.82 22.74
CA GLY A 114 10.35 -5.03 21.43
C GLY A 114 9.92 -6.37 20.84
N ASN A 115 9.21 -6.35 19.70
CA ASN A 115 8.70 -7.58 19.08
C ASN A 115 9.66 -8.24 18.06
N GLY A 116 9.89 -9.53 18.26
CA GLY A 116 10.54 -10.42 17.29
C GLY A 116 9.55 -11.16 16.37
N GLY A 117 10.07 -12.11 15.60
CA GLY A 117 9.27 -13.02 14.78
C GLY A 117 9.12 -12.62 13.31
N LEU A 118 7.92 -12.79 12.75
CA LEU A 118 7.55 -12.45 11.38
C LEU A 118 6.82 -11.08 11.34
N PRO A 119 6.87 -10.33 10.22
CA PRO A 119 6.00 -9.17 10.02
C PRO A 119 4.52 -9.55 10.20
N PRO A 120 3.67 -8.65 10.74
CA PRO A 120 3.96 -7.28 11.13
C PRO A 120 4.67 -7.13 12.49
N TRP A 121 4.80 -8.19 13.30
CA TRP A 121 5.44 -8.12 14.61
C TRP A 121 6.95 -7.86 14.56
N ARG A 122 7.64 -8.42 13.55
CA ARG A 122 9.08 -8.23 13.37
C ARG A 122 9.46 -6.75 13.40
N ASN A 123 10.40 -6.41 14.28
CA ASN A 123 10.97 -5.06 14.43
C ASN A 123 10.00 -3.99 14.97
N SER A 124 8.76 -4.32 15.34
CA SER A 124 7.84 -3.33 15.89
C SER A 124 8.08 -3.09 17.38
N ILE A 125 7.77 -1.87 17.84
CA ILE A 125 7.66 -1.52 19.25
C ILE A 125 6.18 -1.34 19.63
N THR A 126 5.78 -1.98 20.72
CA THR A 126 4.40 -1.93 21.25
C THR A 126 4.42 -1.76 22.76
N HIS A 127 3.25 -1.51 23.35
CA HIS A 127 3.06 -1.76 24.78
C HIS A 127 1.93 -2.78 25.02
N ASP A 128 2.22 -3.79 25.84
CA ASP A 128 1.29 -4.87 26.18
C ASP A 128 1.59 -5.46 27.56
N VAL A 129 0.82 -6.48 27.97
CA VAL A 129 1.18 -7.33 29.11
C VAL A 129 1.47 -8.72 28.54
N PRO A 130 2.71 -9.23 28.58
CA PRO A 130 3.04 -10.50 27.97
C PRO A 130 2.41 -11.68 28.73
N HIS A 131 1.28 -12.18 28.23
CA HIS A 131 0.54 -13.29 28.84
C HIS A 131 1.15 -14.68 28.59
N ARG A 132 2.26 -14.79 27.85
CA ARG A 132 2.95 -16.06 27.53
C ARG A 132 4.38 -16.03 28.03
N THR A 133 4.82 -17.09 28.68
CA THR A 133 6.20 -17.28 29.18
C THR A 133 7.26 -17.08 28.09
N ALA A 134 7.03 -17.62 26.89
CA ALA A 134 7.95 -17.47 25.75
C ALA A 134 8.16 -16.01 25.27
N THR A 135 7.29 -15.08 25.67
CA THR A 135 7.42 -13.64 25.35
C THR A 135 7.58 -12.76 26.59
N ALA A 136 7.72 -13.36 27.78
CA ALA A 136 7.85 -12.62 29.04
C ALA A 136 9.10 -11.72 29.06
N ASN A 137 10.18 -12.15 28.41
CA ASN A 137 11.42 -11.39 28.34
C ASN A 137 11.41 -10.25 27.31
N TRP A 138 10.39 -10.15 26.44
CA TRP A 138 10.36 -9.16 25.34
C TRP A 138 10.10 -7.73 25.82
N ILE A 139 9.78 -7.56 27.10
CA ILE A 139 9.62 -6.26 27.79
C ILE A 139 10.89 -5.84 28.56
N LEU A 140 11.96 -6.63 28.48
CA LEU A 140 13.25 -6.34 29.09
C LEU A 140 14.12 -5.53 28.14
N TRP A 141 14.75 -4.49 28.70
CA TRP A 141 15.62 -3.57 27.99
C TRP A 141 16.93 -3.38 28.73
N ASP A 142 18.05 -3.49 28.02
CA ASP A 142 19.34 -2.95 28.45
C ASP A 142 19.35 -1.43 28.22
N VAL A 143 19.97 -0.68 29.14
CA VAL A 143 20.05 0.80 29.08
C VAL A 143 21.51 1.21 28.89
N ASP A 144 21.86 1.59 27.67
CA ASP A 144 23.19 2.07 27.34
C ASP A 144 23.24 3.59 27.49
N ILE A 145 23.97 4.07 28.51
CA ILE A 145 24.16 5.51 28.72
C ILE A 145 25.10 6.05 27.64
N VAL A 146 24.61 6.98 26.83
CA VAL A 146 25.38 7.65 25.76
C VAL A 146 26.02 8.94 26.28
N GLU A 147 25.32 9.65 27.15
CA GLU A 147 25.75 10.91 27.71
C GLU A 147 25.30 10.99 29.18
N LEU A 148 26.21 11.38 30.09
CA LEU A 148 25.90 11.59 31.50
C LEU A 148 25.40 13.02 31.71
N ARG A 149 24.42 13.22 32.61
CA ARG A 149 24.10 14.57 33.07
C ARG A 149 25.31 15.16 33.81
N PRO A 150 25.62 16.45 33.62
CA PRO A 150 26.54 17.16 34.51
C PRO A 150 26.09 16.98 35.96
N LYS A 151 27.02 16.63 36.85
CA LYS A 151 26.72 16.70 38.29
C LYS A 151 26.52 18.17 38.63
N GLN A 152 25.36 18.53 39.18
CA GLN A 152 25.27 19.75 39.97
C GLN A 152 26.21 19.58 41.16
N GLU A 153 27.20 20.48 41.29
CA GLU A 153 27.91 20.63 42.54
C GLU A 153 26.90 21.06 43.62
N GLU A 154 26.92 20.39 44.77
CA GLU A 154 26.05 20.74 45.88
C GLU A 154 26.38 22.16 46.36
N LYS A 155 25.52 23.13 46.03
CA LYS A 155 25.61 24.50 46.56
C LYS A 155 25.33 24.49 48.07
N GLY A 156 26.38 24.20 48.84
CA GLY A 156 26.57 24.70 50.21
C GLY A 156 25.94 23.89 51.35
N GLN A 157 26.59 22.81 51.77
CA GLN A 157 26.71 22.57 53.21
C GLN A 157 27.96 23.29 53.73
N LYS A 158 27.77 24.30 54.59
CA LYS A 158 28.87 24.95 55.31
C LYS A 158 29.59 23.91 56.20
N PRO A 159 30.92 23.94 56.31
CA PRO A 159 31.65 23.01 57.17
C PRO A 159 31.28 23.22 58.65
N LYS A 160 31.02 22.12 59.38
CA LYS A 160 30.87 22.16 60.83
C LYS A 160 32.19 22.56 61.49
N PRO A 161 32.20 23.46 62.49
CA PRO A 161 33.42 23.84 63.19
C PRO A 161 33.97 22.72 64.07
N ARG A 162 35.28 22.76 64.30
CA ARG A 162 36.04 21.86 65.20
C ARG A 162 35.63 22.13 66.66
N PRO A 163 35.53 21.11 67.53
CA PRO A 163 35.07 21.32 68.91
C PRO A 163 36.14 21.97 69.80
N THR A 164 35.69 22.85 70.69
CA THR A 164 36.37 23.24 71.93
C THR A 164 35.44 23.01 73.14
N PRO A 165 35.97 22.73 74.34
CA PRO A 165 35.26 21.90 75.32
C PRO A 165 34.70 22.64 76.55
N ILE A 166 34.09 21.86 77.47
CA ILE A 166 33.77 22.12 78.90
C ILE A 166 32.30 22.52 79.23
N THR A 167 31.51 21.48 79.58
CA THR A 167 30.51 21.33 80.69
C THR A 167 29.39 22.39 80.96
N PRO A 168 28.35 22.07 81.78
CA PRO A 168 26.97 22.59 81.60
C PRO A 168 26.49 23.34 82.88
N PRO A 169 25.19 23.39 83.27
CA PRO A 169 23.91 23.32 82.54
C PRO A 169 23.00 24.57 82.80
N ASP A 170 21.77 24.58 82.27
CA ASP A 170 20.51 24.53 83.06
C ASP A 170 19.31 25.34 82.48
N ARG A 171 18.09 24.84 82.80
CA ARG A 171 16.76 25.47 82.87
C ARG A 171 16.31 26.57 81.88
N SER A 172 15.40 26.15 81.00
CA SER A 172 13.97 26.55 80.92
C SER A 172 13.45 27.97 81.27
N MET A 173 12.43 28.39 80.49
CA MET A 173 11.17 29.09 80.85
C MET A 173 10.89 30.51 80.31
N TYR A 174 9.60 30.68 79.93
CA TYR A 174 8.77 31.91 79.80
C TYR A 174 9.23 33.01 78.79
N SER A 175 8.43 33.36 77.76
CA SER A 175 7.24 34.27 77.76
C SER A 175 7.60 35.73 78.15
N THR A 176 7.05 36.81 77.57
CA THR A 176 5.78 37.06 76.85
C THR A 176 5.91 38.38 76.02
N PRO A 177 4.92 38.84 75.21
CA PRO A 177 5.09 39.91 74.21
C PRO A 177 4.55 41.31 74.62
N THR A 178 4.35 42.19 73.62
CA THR A 178 3.82 43.57 73.61
C THR A 178 4.89 44.66 73.80
N ASP A 179 4.79 45.89 73.26
CA ASP A 179 3.74 46.55 72.45
C ASP A 179 4.31 47.67 71.54
N ARG A 180 3.48 48.17 70.59
CA ARG A 180 3.48 49.50 69.93
C ARG A 180 4.65 50.05 69.09
N SER A 181 4.26 50.49 67.89
CA SER A 181 4.83 51.49 66.95
C SER A 181 4.95 52.92 67.57
N PRO A 182 5.40 54.00 66.85
CA PRO A 182 5.78 54.12 65.42
C PRO A 182 7.05 54.96 65.07
N SER A 183 7.47 54.89 63.79
CA SER A 183 7.93 55.93 62.81
C SER A 183 8.60 57.28 63.24
N PRO A 184 9.21 58.07 62.30
CA PRO A 184 10.14 57.73 61.20
C PRO A 184 11.31 58.75 60.97
N SER A 185 12.43 58.32 60.38
CA SER A 185 13.50 59.17 59.76
C SER A 185 14.57 58.28 59.10
N SER A 186 15.41 58.66 58.14
CA SER A 186 15.43 59.75 57.14
C SER A 186 16.60 59.52 56.16
N SER A 187 16.48 60.01 54.92
CA SER A 187 17.56 60.54 54.04
C SER A 187 18.83 59.72 53.66
N CYS A 188 19.05 59.65 52.34
CA CYS A 188 20.33 59.84 51.61
C CYS A 188 21.44 58.77 51.56
N GLY A 189 22.14 58.75 50.41
CA GLY A 189 23.43 58.09 50.15
C GLY A 189 23.30 56.74 49.39
N SER A 190 23.32 56.67 48.06
CA SER A 190 24.39 56.93 47.06
C SER A 190 25.24 55.71 46.70
N SER A 191 25.58 55.59 45.40
CA SER A 191 26.54 54.68 44.74
C SER A 191 26.29 53.15 44.74
N MET A 192 25.85 52.64 43.57
CA MET A 192 26.41 51.56 42.72
C MET A 192 27.49 50.62 43.32
N PRO A 193 27.57 49.31 42.94
CA PRO A 193 27.37 48.84 41.54
C PRO A 193 26.71 47.44 41.30
N ILE A 194 26.33 47.22 40.02
CA ILE A 194 26.34 45.96 39.22
C ILE A 194 25.79 44.65 39.83
N GLY A 195 24.82 44.01 39.15
CA GLY A 195 24.62 42.55 39.17
C GLY A 195 23.18 42.03 39.03
N ASP A 196 22.87 41.49 37.85
CA ASP A 196 21.95 40.38 37.46
C ASP A 196 20.52 40.17 38.04
N ASP A 197 19.72 39.53 37.16
CA ASP A 197 18.52 38.70 37.36
C ASP A 197 17.16 39.28 37.82
N LEU A 198 16.24 39.36 36.85
CA LEU A 198 15.00 38.55 36.73
C LEU A 198 14.63 37.66 37.96
N GLU A 199 13.37 37.50 38.38
CA GLU A 199 12.07 37.53 37.69
C GLU A 199 10.91 38.00 38.61
N LYS A 200 9.82 38.49 37.99
CA LYS A 200 8.39 38.18 38.27
C LYS A 200 7.52 38.90 37.23
N ILE A 201 6.69 38.23 36.42
CA ILE A 201 5.38 37.65 36.76
C ILE A 201 4.51 38.73 37.43
N ASP A 202 3.46 39.27 36.79
CA ASP A 202 2.30 38.47 36.40
C ASP A 202 1.43 39.02 35.24
N LEU A 203 0.54 38.15 34.78
CA LEU A 203 -0.42 38.20 33.68
C LEU A 203 -1.45 39.35 33.75
N ARG A 204 -1.75 39.99 32.58
CA ARG A 204 -3.06 39.94 31.87
C ARG A 204 -3.24 41.06 30.82
N SER A 205 -3.74 40.70 29.63
CA SER A 205 -4.41 41.60 28.69
C SER A 205 -5.80 42.02 29.22
N PRO A 206 -6.38 43.12 28.71
CA PRO A 206 -7.24 42.98 27.53
C PRO A 206 -7.12 44.10 26.48
N ASP A 207 -7.72 43.84 25.31
CA ASP A 207 -7.89 44.71 24.14
C ASP A 207 -8.64 46.03 24.48
N THR A 208 -8.57 47.13 23.72
CA THR A 208 -9.15 47.31 22.36
C THR A 208 -8.95 48.75 21.83
N HIS A 209 -8.82 48.92 20.49
CA HIS A 209 -9.14 50.12 19.64
C HIS A 209 -8.46 51.47 20.00
N GLU A 210 -8.11 52.45 19.15
CA GLU A 210 -8.10 52.72 17.69
C GLU A 210 -7.28 54.03 17.50
N ASP A 211 -6.66 54.42 16.37
CA ASP A 211 -6.38 53.83 15.04
C ASP A 211 -5.18 54.59 14.39
N HIS A 212 -4.64 54.16 13.23
CA HIS A 212 -4.29 55.02 12.07
C HIS A 212 -3.55 54.28 10.93
N GLU A 213 -3.91 54.60 9.69
CA GLU A 213 -3.31 54.12 8.44
C GLU A 213 -1.85 54.57 8.24
N ILE A 214 -0.94 53.66 7.83
CA ILE A 214 0.12 53.97 6.84
C ILE A 214 0.36 52.75 5.95
N SER A 215 0.28 52.94 4.64
CA SER A 215 0.69 51.96 3.63
C SER A 215 2.21 51.96 3.45
N TYR A 216 2.84 50.78 3.49
CA TYR A 216 4.23 50.62 3.05
C TYR A 216 4.37 49.54 1.98
N ASP A 217 4.58 50.04 0.76
CA ASP A 217 5.02 49.32 -0.43
C ASP A 217 6.38 48.65 -0.16
N CYS A 218 6.38 47.34 0.07
CA CYS A 218 7.61 46.59 0.36
C CYS A 218 8.17 45.96 -0.92
N LYS A 219 9.10 46.70 -1.54
CA LYS A 219 9.87 46.26 -2.71
C LYS A 219 10.50 44.90 -2.45
N SER A 220 10.33 43.97 -3.39
CA SER A 220 11.01 42.68 -3.38
C SER A 220 12.53 42.88 -3.32
N PRO A 221 13.28 42.13 -2.48
CA PRO A 221 14.73 42.18 -2.50
C PRO A 221 15.24 41.67 -3.86
N VAL A 222 16.34 42.28 -4.33
CA VAL A 222 16.98 41.93 -5.59
C VAL A 222 17.37 40.45 -5.59
N LYS A 223 17.02 39.72 -6.66
CA LYS A 223 17.47 38.33 -6.85
C LYS A 223 19.00 38.31 -7.02
N GLU A 224 19.72 38.02 -5.95
CA GLU A 224 21.06 37.44 -6.05
C GLU A 224 20.93 36.09 -6.76
N GLY A 225 21.80 35.84 -7.74
CA GLY A 225 21.72 34.64 -8.58
C GLY A 225 22.23 33.39 -7.86
N ARG A 226 21.77 32.21 -8.28
CA ARG A 226 22.31 30.92 -7.81
C ARG A 226 23.75 30.79 -8.31
N VAL A 227 24.64 30.18 -7.53
CA VAL A 227 25.94 29.71 -8.07
C VAL A 227 25.72 28.27 -8.54
N ILE A 228 26.00 28.01 -9.81
CA ILE A 228 25.96 26.68 -10.42
C ILE A 228 27.39 26.18 -10.49
N PHE A 229 27.62 24.98 -9.98
CA PHE A 229 28.88 24.25 -10.12
C PHE A 229 28.71 23.20 -11.22
N TYR A 230 29.72 23.00 -12.05
CA TYR A 230 29.67 22.04 -13.16
C TYR A 230 31.06 21.46 -13.43
N ASP A 231 31.06 20.20 -13.85
CA ASP A 231 32.24 19.48 -14.31
C ASP A 231 32.02 18.97 -15.73
N VAL A 232 33.08 18.95 -16.53
CA VAL A 232 33.05 18.49 -17.92
C VAL A 232 33.75 17.13 -18.01
N GLY A 233 32.95 16.07 -18.10
CA GLY A 233 33.45 14.72 -18.34
C GLY A 233 33.92 14.51 -19.78
N ASN A 234 34.81 13.53 -19.99
CA ASN A 234 35.22 13.08 -21.32
C ASN A 234 34.11 12.26 -22.03
N GLU A 235 34.38 11.76 -23.23
CA GLU A 235 33.43 10.94 -24.02
C GLU A 235 32.95 9.64 -23.32
N ASN A 236 33.67 9.17 -22.30
CA ASN A 236 33.30 8.02 -21.47
C ASN A 236 32.55 8.41 -20.18
N GLY A 237 32.46 9.70 -19.87
CA GLY A 237 31.87 10.23 -18.63
C GLY A 237 32.84 10.34 -17.46
N ASP A 238 34.15 10.14 -17.65
CA ASP A 238 35.13 10.34 -16.58
C ASP A 238 35.40 11.84 -16.39
N VAL A 239 35.35 12.31 -15.14
CA VAL A 239 35.68 13.68 -14.73
C VAL A 239 37.12 13.73 -14.23
N ASP A 240 37.85 14.80 -14.57
CA ASP A 240 39.23 15.01 -14.14
C ASP A 240 39.28 15.68 -12.76
N ASP A 241 39.37 14.87 -11.70
CA ASP A 241 39.51 15.28 -10.28
C ASP A 241 40.69 16.25 -10.01
N THR A 242 41.58 16.50 -10.98
CA THR A 242 42.69 17.45 -10.83
C THR A 242 42.36 18.88 -11.29
N GLN A 243 41.22 19.08 -11.96
CA GLN A 243 40.72 20.41 -12.32
C GLN A 243 39.95 21.05 -11.17
N LYS A 244 39.92 22.38 -11.15
CA LYS A 244 39.12 23.13 -10.16
C LYS A 244 37.66 23.12 -10.59
N GLU A 245 36.75 22.81 -9.66
CA GLU A 245 35.30 22.95 -9.82
C GLU A 245 34.98 24.25 -10.57
N ALA A 246 34.39 24.12 -11.77
CA ALA A 246 34.02 25.27 -12.56
C ALA A 246 32.65 25.77 -12.09
N PHE A 247 32.46 27.09 -12.06
CA PHE A 247 31.21 27.67 -11.58
C PHE A 247 30.85 28.98 -12.27
N PHE A 248 29.55 29.28 -12.33
CA PHE A 248 29.03 30.58 -12.76
C PHE A 248 27.79 30.99 -11.97
N THR A 249 27.53 32.30 -11.90
CA THR A 249 26.28 32.80 -11.32
C THR A 249 25.15 32.76 -12.35
N PHE A 250 24.10 31.98 -12.07
CA PHE A 250 22.88 31.88 -12.85
C PHE A 250 21.78 32.79 -12.26
N LYS A 251 21.12 33.55 -13.12
CA LYS A 251 20.00 34.46 -12.74
C LYS A 251 18.66 34.06 -13.38
N GLY A 252 18.65 33.01 -14.19
CA GLY A 252 17.45 32.47 -14.81
C GLY A 252 16.61 31.65 -13.84
N SER A 253 15.54 31.03 -14.36
CA SER A 253 14.56 30.31 -13.54
C SER A 253 14.00 29.03 -14.14
N ASN A 254 14.51 28.60 -15.31
CA ASN A 254 14.15 27.34 -15.97
C ASN A 254 15.41 26.62 -16.47
N VAL A 255 15.23 25.36 -16.88
CA VAL A 255 16.31 24.45 -17.28
C VAL A 255 16.84 24.82 -18.67
N GLU A 256 16.00 25.36 -19.54
CA GLU A 256 16.36 25.83 -20.87
C GLU A 256 17.36 27.01 -20.81
N GLU A 257 17.07 28.04 -20.01
CA GLU A 257 17.99 29.16 -19.75
C GLU A 257 19.31 28.68 -19.11
N LEU A 258 19.26 27.64 -18.29
CA LEU A 258 20.44 27.06 -17.64
C LEU A 258 21.28 26.26 -18.66
N LYS A 259 20.63 25.48 -19.53
CA LYS A 259 21.25 24.74 -20.62
C LYS A 259 21.91 25.68 -21.62
N ASP A 260 21.19 26.71 -22.09
CA ASP A 260 21.74 27.75 -22.98
C ASP A 260 22.97 28.43 -22.36
N LYS A 261 22.94 28.68 -21.04
CA LYS A 261 24.10 29.27 -20.35
C LYS A 261 25.25 28.28 -20.20
N LEU A 262 25.01 27.02 -19.82
CA LEU A 262 26.03 25.98 -19.76
C LEU A 262 26.67 25.76 -21.12
N MET A 263 25.90 25.70 -22.21
CA MET A 263 26.41 25.63 -23.59
C MET A 263 27.33 26.80 -23.91
N LYS A 264 26.95 28.02 -23.50
CA LYS A 264 27.75 29.23 -23.71
C LYS A 264 29.05 29.28 -22.89
N GLU A 265 29.06 28.78 -21.66
CA GLU A 265 30.26 28.78 -20.80
C GLU A 265 31.18 27.59 -21.10
N THR A 266 30.64 26.45 -21.57
CA THR A 266 31.43 25.24 -21.93
C THR A 266 31.87 25.20 -23.39
N GLY A 267 31.17 25.89 -24.29
CA GLY A 267 31.38 25.77 -25.74
C GLY A 267 30.89 24.45 -26.33
N LEU A 268 30.09 23.68 -25.60
CA LEU A 268 29.52 22.41 -26.07
C LEU A 268 28.14 22.66 -26.72
N ASP A 269 28.01 22.33 -28.00
CA ASP A 269 26.78 22.53 -28.77
C ASP A 269 25.62 21.58 -28.37
N ASP A 270 25.89 20.53 -27.60
CA ASP A 270 24.88 19.52 -27.26
C ASP A 270 25.03 18.95 -25.83
N ILE A 271 24.52 19.70 -24.84
CA ILE A 271 24.34 19.20 -23.48
C ILE A 271 23.12 18.28 -23.45
N ILE A 272 23.38 17.00 -23.69
CA ILE A 272 22.39 15.92 -23.58
C ILE A 272 22.19 15.60 -22.09
N SER A 273 21.22 16.28 -21.45
CA SER A 273 20.57 15.72 -20.27
C SER A 273 19.90 14.43 -20.72
N LYS A 274 20.54 13.28 -20.48
CA LYS A 274 20.07 11.97 -20.92
C LYS A 274 18.70 11.71 -20.26
N GLU A 275 17.62 11.88 -21.02
CA GLU A 275 16.25 11.73 -20.51
C GLU A 275 16.11 10.35 -19.85
N GLU A 276 15.63 10.32 -18.60
CA GLU A 276 15.36 9.05 -17.92
C GLU A 276 14.35 8.23 -18.74
N LEU A 277 14.58 6.93 -18.87
CA LEU A 277 13.73 6.06 -19.69
C LEU A 277 12.92 5.08 -18.83
N LEU A 278 11.60 5.09 -19.00
CA LEU A 278 10.67 4.04 -18.60
C LEU A 278 10.40 3.09 -19.76
N VAL A 279 10.73 1.81 -19.56
CA VAL A 279 10.27 0.71 -20.41
C VAL A 279 9.07 0.02 -19.79
N VAL A 280 7.99 -0.06 -20.58
CA VAL A 280 6.75 -0.75 -20.24
C VAL A 280 6.66 -2.04 -21.06
N VAL A 281 6.78 -3.18 -20.39
CA VAL A 281 6.77 -4.51 -21.03
C VAL A 281 5.34 -5.00 -21.15
N GLY A 282 4.70 -4.81 -22.30
CA GLY A 282 3.35 -5.27 -22.62
C GLY A 282 2.37 -4.12 -22.89
N GLY A 283 1.84 -4.05 -24.10
CA GLY A 283 0.83 -3.08 -24.55
C GLY A 283 -0.60 -3.47 -24.16
N GLY A 284 -0.79 -4.12 -23.02
CA GLY A 284 -2.10 -4.46 -22.45
C GLY A 284 -2.75 -3.28 -21.75
N ALA A 285 -3.95 -3.52 -21.20
CA ALA A 285 -4.73 -2.53 -20.43
C ALA A 285 -3.88 -1.80 -19.37
N ALA A 286 -3.22 -2.55 -18.48
CA ALA A 286 -2.42 -1.96 -17.40
C ALA A 286 -1.17 -1.22 -17.90
N GLY A 287 -0.51 -1.72 -18.95
CA GLY A 287 0.72 -1.13 -19.47
C GLY A 287 0.46 0.19 -20.19
N VAL A 288 -0.53 0.22 -21.08
CA VAL A 288 -0.94 1.45 -21.77
C VAL A 288 -1.42 2.50 -20.76
N TYR A 289 -2.26 2.11 -19.81
CA TYR A 289 -2.77 3.02 -18.78
C TYR A 289 -1.64 3.56 -17.87
N GLY A 290 -0.74 2.68 -17.41
CA GLY A 290 0.42 3.10 -16.62
C GLY A 290 1.41 4.00 -17.36
N ALA A 291 1.64 3.75 -18.66
CA ALA A 291 2.46 4.62 -19.50
C ALA A 291 1.86 6.03 -19.63
N ILE A 292 0.54 6.12 -19.84
CA ILE A 292 -0.20 7.38 -19.88
C ILE A 292 -0.03 8.13 -18.54
N HIS A 293 -0.25 7.45 -17.41
CA HIS A 293 -0.17 8.09 -16.09
C HIS A 293 1.26 8.50 -15.70
N ALA A 294 2.28 7.70 -16.02
CA ALA A 294 3.68 8.07 -15.81
C ALA A 294 4.04 9.36 -16.58
N LYS A 295 3.72 9.41 -17.87
CA LYS A 295 3.96 10.59 -18.73
C LYS A 295 3.07 11.79 -18.37
N THR A 296 1.95 11.57 -17.68
CA THR A 296 1.08 12.63 -17.15
C THR A 296 1.71 13.33 -15.96
N VAL A 297 2.37 12.59 -15.06
CA VAL A 297 3.04 13.16 -13.88
C VAL A 297 4.43 13.71 -14.24
N ALA A 298 5.17 13.02 -15.10
CA ALA A 298 6.50 13.40 -15.57
C ALA A 298 6.52 13.59 -17.10
N PRO A 299 6.16 14.79 -17.62
CA PRO A 299 6.17 15.05 -19.05
C PRO A 299 7.55 14.89 -19.71
N HIS A 300 8.64 15.09 -18.95
CA HIS A 300 10.03 14.92 -19.39
C HIS A 300 10.50 13.45 -19.45
N LEU A 301 9.83 12.52 -18.77
CA LEU A 301 10.24 11.11 -18.72
C LEU A 301 10.06 10.47 -20.11
N GLY A 302 11.12 9.87 -20.65
CA GLY A 302 11.00 9.03 -21.85
C GLY A 302 10.17 7.79 -21.52
N VAL A 303 9.14 7.48 -22.32
CA VAL A 303 8.29 6.30 -22.08
C VAL A 303 8.13 5.50 -23.36
N VAL A 304 8.49 4.21 -23.31
CA VAL A 304 8.33 3.27 -24.42
C VAL A 304 7.55 2.02 -23.97
N ILE A 305 6.52 1.66 -24.73
CA ILE A 305 5.76 0.41 -24.58
C ILE A 305 6.30 -0.60 -25.58
N ILE A 306 6.77 -1.75 -25.10
CA ILE A 306 7.23 -2.88 -25.91
C ILE A 306 6.13 -3.95 -25.93
N GLU A 307 5.62 -4.29 -27.11
CA GLU A 307 4.49 -5.21 -27.28
C GLU A 307 4.78 -6.27 -28.36
N GLN A 308 4.61 -7.55 -28.01
CA GLN A 308 4.92 -8.67 -28.89
C GLN A 308 3.96 -8.78 -30.09
N GLY A 309 2.69 -8.45 -29.89
CA GLY A 309 1.63 -8.56 -30.89
C GLY A 309 1.03 -7.21 -31.27
N LYS A 310 -0.30 -7.10 -31.12
CA LYS A 310 -1.04 -5.84 -31.27
C LYS A 310 -1.48 -5.36 -29.89
N PRO A 311 -1.26 -4.07 -29.54
CA PRO A 311 -1.66 -3.54 -28.25
C PRO A 311 -3.17 -3.66 -28.05
N LEU A 312 -3.60 -3.71 -26.79
CA LEU A 312 -5.00 -3.74 -26.35
C LEU A 312 -5.86 -4.88 -26.94
N THR A 313 -5.25 -5.94 -27.49
CA THR A 313 -5.98 -7.09 -28.07
C THR A 313 -6.99 -7.72 -27.11
N LYS A 314 -6.64 -7.86 -25.81
CA LYS A 314 -7.59 -8.34 -24.78
C LYS A 314 -8.74 -7.36 -24.53
N VAL A 315 -8.51 -6.05 -24.58
CA VAL A 315 -9.57 -5.03 -24.49
C VAL A 315 -10.54 -5.19 -25.66
N LYS A 316 -9.99 -5.35 -26.89
CA LYS A 316 -10.78 -5.49 -28.13
C LYS A 316 -11.78 -6.63 -28.12
N VAL A 317 -11.39 -7.81 -27.64
CA VAL A 317 -12.28 -8.99 -27.63
C VAL A 317 -13.21 -9.03 -26.41
N SER A 318 -12.90 -8.27 -25.35
CA SER A 318 -13.61 -8.34 -24.08
C SER A 318 -15.07 -7.87 -24.14
N GLY A 319 -15.90 -8.41 -23.25
CA GLY A 319 -17.33 -8.05 -23.20
C GLY A 319 -18.12 -8.42 -24.46
N GLY A 320 -17.61 -9.35 -25.28
CA GLY A 320 -18.18 -9.66 -26.60
C GLY A 320 -17.88 -8.59 -27.66
N GLY A 321 -16.69 -7.98 -27.60
CA GLY A 321 -16.32 -6.87 -28.47
C GLY A 321 -16.76 -5.49 -27.96
N ARG A 322 -17.50 -5.42 -26.84
CA ARG A 322 -18.04 -4.17 -26.27
C ARG A 322 -17.11 -3.49 -25.24
N CYS A 323 -16.16 -4.23 -24.68
CA CYS A 323 -15.39 -3.92 -23.47
C CYS A 323 -16.25 -3.67 -22.20
N ASN A 324 -16.16 -4.60 -21.25
CA ASN A 324 -16.69 -4.41 -19.90
C ASN A 324 -15.61 -3.74 -19.05
N VAL A 325 -15.69 -2.41 -18.95
CA VAL A 325 -14.62 -1.51 -18.47
C VAL A 325 -14.35 -1.71 -16.99
N THR A 326 -15.40 -1.78 -16.17
CA THR A 326 -15.35 -1.92 -14.71
C THR A 326 -16.73 -2.35 -14.16
N ASN A 327 -16.94 -2.32 -12.84
CA ASN A 327 -18.22 -2.59 -12.21
C ASN A 327 -18.72 -1.38 -11.39
N GLY A 328 -19.83 -0.78 -11.81
CA GLY A 328 -20.41 0.43 -11.21
C GLY A 328 -21.16 0.20 -9.89
N HIS A 329 -21.46 -1.06 -9.53
CA HIS A 329 -22.07 -1.39 -8.23
C HIS A 329 -21.04 -1.59 -7.11
N CYS A 330 -19.74 -1.46 -7.41
CA CYS A 330 -18.64 -1.74 -6.48
C CYS A 330 -17.86 -0.48 -6.10
N ALA A 331 -18.56 0.60 -5.74
CA ALA A 331 -17.95 1.84 -5.26
C ALA A 331 -17.27 1.70 -3.88
N ASP A 332 -17.70 0.73 -3.06
CA ASP A 332 -17.01 0.34 -1.82
C ASP A 332 -15.93 -0.71 -2.11
N ASN A 333 -14.70 -0.42 -1.71
CA ASN A 333 -13.55 -1.31 -1.88
C ASN A 333 -13.69 -2.66 -1.15
N MET A 334 -14.50 -2.74 -0.09
CA MET A 334 -14.85 -4.02 0.56
C MET A 334 -15.70 -4.90 -0.37
N ILE A 335 -16.71 -4.32 -1.03
CA ILE A 335 -17.58 -5.01 -1.99
C ILE A 335 -16.80 -5.35 -3.26
N LEU A 336 -15.94 -4.43 -3.72
CA LEU A 336 -15.02 -4.68 -4.83
C LEU A 336 -14.14 -5.89 -4.52
N ALA A 337 -13.49 -5.93 -3.35
CA ALA A 337 -12.62 -7.01 -2.93
C ALA A 337 -13.32 -8.38 -2.93
N GLU A 338 -14.59 -8.46 -2.51
CA GLU A 338 -15.37 -9.72 -2.50
C GLU A 338 -15.51 -10.37 -3.88
N ASN A 339 -15.24 -9.65 -4.97
CA ASN A 339 -15.24 -10.17 -6.32
C ASN A 339 -13.87 -10.71 -6.78
N TYR A 340 -12.87 -10.79 -5.89
CA TYR A 340 -11.52 -11.30 -6.19
C TYR A 340 -11.19 -12.58 -5.41
N PRO A 341 -11.23 -13.77 -6.01
CA PRO A 341 -10.88 -15.02 -5.33
C PRO A 341 -9.42 -15.08 -4.83
N ARG A 342 -8.48 -14.43 -5.54
CA ARG A 342 -7.11 -14.16 -5.07
C ARG A 342 -6.83 -12.66 -5.08
N GLY A 343 -6.06 -12.18 -4.10
CA GLY A 343 -5.87 -10.75 -3.81
C GLY A 343 -6.90 -10.17 -2.83
N HIS A 344 -7.97 -10.90 -2.48
CA HIS A 344 -9.07 -10.42 -1.64
C HIS A 344 -8.66 -9.64 -0.38
N LYS A 345 -7.62 -10.06 0.34
CA LYS A 345 -7.25 -9.43 1.62
C LYS A 345 -6.51 -8.11 1.39
N GLU A 346 -5.64 -8.11 0.39
CA GLU A 346 -4.81 -7.00 -0.04
C GLU A 346 -5.68 -5.91 -0.70
N PHE A 347 -6.75 -6.32 -1.39
CA PHE A 347 -7.76 -5.45 -2.00
C PHE A 347 -8.64 -4.69 -0.99
N ARG A 348 -8.78 -5.19 0.24
CA ARG A 348 -9.40 -4.44 1.35
C ARG A 348 -8.49 -3.36 1.93
N GLY A 349 -7.23 -3.31 1.50
CA GLY A 349 -6.24 -2.31 1.92
C GLY A 349 -6.38 -1.00 1.14
N PRO A 350 -5.51 -0.01 1.43
CA PRO A 350 -5.55 1.30 0.77
C PRO A 350 -5.24 1.25 -0.73
N PHE A 351 -4.81 0.11 -1.28
CA PHE A 351 -4.45 -0.05 -2.69
C PHE A 351 -5.56 0.42 -3.65
N PHE A 352 -6.83 0.14 -3.34
CA PHE A 352 -7.97 0.58 -4.17
C PHE A 352 -8.59 1.90 -3.70
N ASN A 353 -8.09 2.51 -2.63
CA ASN A 353 -8.49 3.88 -2.26
C ASN A 353 -7.88 4.93 -3.19
N THR A 354 -6.82 4.59 -3.94
CA THR A 354 -6.11 5.51 -4.85
C THR A 354 -6.77 5.62 -6.23
N HIS A 355 -7.33 4.52 -6.76
CA HIS A 355 -7.99 4.49 -8.06
C HIS A 355 -8.98 3.32 -8.14
N GLY A 356 -10.25 3.55 -7.83
CA GLY A 356 -11.33 2.58 -7.87
C GLY A 356 -12.22 2.69 -9.12
N PRO A 357 -13.35 1.95 -9.17
CA PRO A 357 -14.29 1.99 -10.30
C PRO A 357 -14.81 3.39 -10.62
N THR A 358 -15.09 4.21 -9.62
CA THR A 358 -15.57 5.59 -9.80
C THR A 358 -14.52 6.46 -10.48
N ASP A 359 -13.24 6.33 -10.11
CA ASP A 359 -12.13 7.08 -10.69
C ASP A 359 -11.84 6.63 -12.11
N THR A 360 -11.87 5.33 -12.36
CA THR A 360 -11.77 4.74 -13.71
C THR A 360 -12.90 5.24 -14.62
N MET A 361 -14.16 5.21 -14.16
CA MET A 361 -15.29 5.73 -14.95
C MET A 361 -15.14 7.22 -15.23
N SER A 362 -14.78 8.00 -14.21
CA SER A 362 -14.58 9.45 -14.34
C SER A 362 -13.45 9.80 -15.31
N TRP A 363 -12.37 9.01 -15.31
CA TRP A 363 -11.26 9.18 -16.25
C TRP A 363 -11.69 8.91 -17.70
N PHE A 364 -12.38 7.79 -17.98
CA PHE A 364 -12.85 7.53 -19.35
C PHE A 364 -13.86 8.57 -19.84
N VAL A 365 -14.76 9.04 -18.96
CA VAL A 365 -15.72 10.11 -19.29
C VAL A 365 -15.01 11.45 -19.55
N SER A 366 -14.01 11.83 -18.75
CA SER A 366 -13.27 13.08 -18.96
C SER A 366 -12.40 13.07 -20.23
N HIS A 367 -12.06 11.87 -20.75
CA HIS A 367 -11.37 11.68 -22.03
C HIS A 367 -12.34 11.30 -23.18
N GLY A 368 -13.62 11.65 -23.04
CA GLY A 368 -14.60 11.62 -24.14
C GLY A 368 -15.28 10.28 -24.41
N VAL A 369 -15.16 9.29 -23.52
CA VAL A 369 -15.88 8.00 -23.63
C VAL A 369 -17.05 7.98 -22.66
N GLU A 370 -18.27 8.21 -23.18
CA GLU A 370 -19.49 8.02 -22.40
C GLU A 370 -19.67 6.55 -21.99
N LEU A 371 -20.00 6.33 -20.72
CA LEU A 371 -20.19 5.01 -20.12
C LEU A 371 -21.64 4.83 -19.64
N LYS A 372 -22.12 3.60 -19.66
CA LYS A 372 -23.41 3.17 -19.09
C LYS A 372 -23.22 1.96 -18.17
N ILE A 373 -24.04 1.88 -17.13
CA ILE A 373 -24.10 0.78 -16.17
C ILE A 373 -25.31 -0.09 -16.54
N GLU A 374 -25.12 -1.40 -16.70
CA GLU A 374 -26.21 -2.37 -16.88
C GLU A 374 -26.74 -2.85 -15.50
N ASP A 375 -27.93 -3.44 -15.45
CA ASP A 375 -28.61 -3.85 -14.19
C ASP A 375 -27.79 -4.81 -13.30
N ASP A 376 -26.81 -5.52 -13.87
CA ASP A 376 -25.87 -6.40 -13.14
C ASP A 376 -24.56 -5.68 -12.70
N GLY A 377 -24.52 -4.36 -12.82
CA GLY A 377 -23.43 -3.48 -12.43
C GLY A 377 -22.29 -3.38 -13.42
N ARG A 378 -22.31 -4.14 -14.53
CA ARG A 378 -21.26 -4.10 -15.55
C ARG A 378 -21.27 -2.75 -16.26
N VAL A 379 -20.08 -2.21 -16.54
CA VAL A 379 -19.93 -0.90 -17.19
C VAL A 379 -19.42 -1.08 -18.61
N PHE A 380 -20.14 -0.51 -19.57
CA PHE A 380 -19.80 -0.55 -20.99
C PHE A 380 -19.77 0.87 -21.57
N PRO A 381 -19.00 1.13 -22.63
CA PRO A 381 -19.17 2.36 -23.40
C PRO A 381 -20.59 2.41 -24.00
N VAL A 382 -21.17 3.60 -24.07
CA VAL A 382 -22.53 3.82 -24.62
C VAL A 382 -22.63 3.25 -26.05
N SER A 383 -21.56 3.43 -26.84
CA SER A 383 -21.36 2.89 -28.20
C SER A 383 -21.46 1.37 -28.33
N ASN A 384 -21.44 0.60 -27.23
CA ASN A 384 -21.29 -0.86 -27.22
C ASN A 384 -20.04 -1.35 -27.99
N SER A 385 -18.99 -0.54 -28.14
CA SER A 385 -17.79 -0.92 -28.88
C SER A 385 -16.52 -0.73 -28.06
N SER A 386 -15.71 -1.79 -27.97
CA SER A 386 -14.37 -1.75 -27.40
C SER A 386 -13.43 -0.81 -28.14
N SER A 387 -13.71 -0.48 -29.42
CA SER A 387 -12.95 0.53 -30.15
C SER A 387 -12.98 1.87 -29.43
N SER A 388 -14.11 2.31 -28.87
CA SER A 388 -14.18 3.60 -28.15
C SER A 388 -13.19 3.68 -26.98
N ILE A 389 -12.94 2.57 -26.29
CA ILE A 389 -11.94 2.48 -25.21
C ILE A 389 -10.51 2.46 -25.78
N ILE A 390 -10.29 1.72 -26.86
CA ILE A 390 -8.98 1.59 -27.52
C ILE A 390 -8.55 2.92 -28.15
N ASP A 391 -9.45 3.58 -28.88
CA ASP A 391 -9.19 4.82 -29.61
C ASP A 391 -8.90 5.96 -28.62
N CYS A 392 -9.61 6.03 -27.49
CA CYS A 392 -9.29 6.89 -26.35
C CYS A 392 -7.87 6.65 -25.80
N LEU A 393 -7.54 5.42 -25.42
CA LEU A 393 -6.23 5.07 -24.86
C LEU A 393 -5.08 5.34 -25.85
N MET A 394 -5.27 5.02 -27.14
CA MET A 394 -4.26 5.25 -28.16
C MET A 394 -4.13 6.73 -28.55
N SER A 395 -5.20 7.53 -28.43
CA SER A 395 -5.15 8.99 -28.56
C SER A 395 -4.32 9.60 -27.44
N GLU A 396 -4.56 9.19 -26.19
CA GLU A 396 -3.78 9.65 -25.02
C GLU A 396 -2.29 9.30 -25.12
N VAL A 397 -1.97 8.07 -25.51
CA VAL A 397 -0.59 7.63 -25.81
C VAL A 397 0.07 8.57 -26.82
N LYS A 398 -0.61 8.86 -27.94
CA LYS A 398 -0.08 9.72 -29.00
C LYS A 398 0.08 11.17 -28.54
N GLN A 399 -0.93 11.72 -27.87
CA GLN A 399 -0.96 13.11 -27.40
C GLN A 399 0.14 13.41 -26.37
N ARG A 400 0.50 12.42 -25.55
CA ARG A 400 1.54 12.54 -24.51
C ARG A 400 2.94 12.16 -25.00
N GLY A 401 3.10 11.78 -26.27
CA GLY A 401 4.39 11.36 -26.83
C GLY A 401 4.92 10.04 -26.28
N VAL A 402 4.04 9.12 -25.85
CA VAL A 402 4.43 7.77 -25.45
C VAL A 402 4.74 6.95 -26.69
N SER A 403 5.95 6.39 -26.76
CA SER A 403 6.39 5.55 -27.89
C SER A 403 5.81 4.13 -27.75
N VAL A 404 5.35 3.53 -28.85
CA VAL A 404 4.80 2.16 -28.86
C VAL A 404 5.49 1.32 -29.92
N GLN A 405 6.26 0.33 -29.48
CA GLN A 405 7.02 -0.58 -30.33
C GLN A 405 6.34 -1.94 -30.36
N THR A 406 5.60 -2.20 -31.43
CA THR A 406 4.92 -3.48 -31.66
C THR A 406 5.83 -4.49 -32.37
N ARG A 407 5.51 -5.79 -32.26
CA ARG A 407 6.33 -6.91 -32.78
C ARG A 407 7.71 -6.99 -32.13
N LYS A 408 7.81 -6.61 -30.86
CA LYS A 408 9.03 -6.76 -30.06
C LYS A 408 8.72 -7.52 -28.77
N ALA A 409 9.53 -8.52 -28.44
CA ALA A 409 9.37 -9.34 -27.24
C ALA A 409 10.57 -9.12 -26.31
N VAL A 410 10.33 -8.85 -25.03
CA VAL A 410 11.41 -8.82 -24.04
C VAL A 410 11.75 -10.26 -23.64
N THR A 411 12.94 -10.74 -23.99
CA THR A 411 13.38 -12.13 -23.79
C THR A 411 14.09 -12.33 -22.46
N ALA A 412 14.87 -11.34 -22.03
CA ALA A 412 15.55 -11.33 -20.73
C ALA A 412 15.55 -9.93 -20.09
N VAL A 413 15.70 -9.89 -18.78
CA VAL A 413 15.91 -8.67 -17.99
C VAL A 413 16.92 -8.93 -16.87
N SER A 414 17.78 -7.96 -16.62
CA SER A 414 18.70 -7.94 -15.47
C SER A 414 18.85 -6.51 -14.93
N VAL A 415 19.51 -6.39 -13.77
CA VAL A 415 19.84 -5.09 -13.15
C VAL A 415 21.35 -4.89 -13.25
N ALA A 416 21.78 -3.77 -13.83
CA ALA A 416 23.17 -3.40 -13.95
C ALA A 416 23.75 -2.92 -12.60
N ASN A 417 25.09 -2.88 -12.50
CA ASN A 417 25.78 -2.31 -11.33
C ASN A 417 25.44 -0.82 -11.10
N SER A 418 25.01 -0.10 -12.15
CA SER A 418 24.50 1.27 -12.10
C SER A 418 23.10 1.38 -11.47
N GLY A 419 22.41 0.26 -11.24
CA GLY A 419 21.03 0.22 -10.77
C GLY A 419 19.96 0.33 -11.87
N LYS A 420 20.37 0.51 -13.13
CA LYS A 420 19.48 0.54 -14.30
C LYS A 420 19.10 -0.88 -14.75
N PHE A 421 17.99 -1.02 -15.45
CA PHE A 421 17.55 -2.28 -16.05
C PHE A 421 18.20 -2.46 -17.42
N LEU A 422 18.73 -3.65 -17.66
CA LEU A 422 19.17 -4.09 -18.98
C LEU A 422 18.14 -5.09 -19.50
N LEU A 423 17.49 -4.73 -20.59
CA LEU A 423 16.51 -5.56 -21.27
C LEU A 423 17.11 -6.11 -22.56
N GLU A 424 16.88 -7.40 -22.80
CA GLU A 424 17.08 -8.02 -24.10
C GLU A 424 15.74 -8.00 -24.85
N VAL A 425 15.72 -7.40 -26.04
CA VAL A 425 14.50 -7.19 -26.82
C VAL A 425 14.66 -7.82 -28.21
N GLU A 426 13.83 -8.80 -28.51
CA GLU A 426 13.80 -9.52 -29.78
C GLU A 426 12.76 -8.93 -30.73
N GLN A 427 13.18 -8.51 -31.93
CA GLN A 427 12.29 -8.00 -32.98
C GLN A 427 11.74 -9.16 -33.85
N LEU A 428 10.42 -9.26 -33.93
CA LEU A 428 9.72 -10.34 -34.63
C LEU A 428 9.20 -9.91 -36.02
N PRO A 429 9.31 -10.76 -37.06
CA PRO A 429 9.86 -12.13 -37.08
C PRO A 429 11.36 -12.16 -37.45
N ALA A 430 12.08 -11.05 -37.36
CA ALA A 430 13.47 -10.96 -37.79
C ALA A 430 14.45 -11.69 -36.86
N HIS A 431 14.05 -11.96 -35.61
CA HIS A 431 14.87 -12.52 -34.54
C HIS A 431 16.17 -11.72 -34.29
N HIS A 432 16.14 -10.42 -34.61
CA HIS A 432 17.20 -9.49 -34.27
C HIS A 432 17.05 -9.08 -32.81
N VAL A 433 18.13 -9.18 -32.05
CA VAL A 433 18.18 -8.82 -30.63
C VAL A 433 18.85 -7.46 -30.48
N GLU A 434 18.14 -6.54 -29.84
CA GLU A 434 18.66 -5.25 -29.37
C GLU A 434 18.73 -5.26 -27.83
N HIS A 435 19.63 -4.46 -27.26
CA HIS A 435 19.69 -4.23 -25.82
C HIS A 435 19.18 -2.83 -25.49
N VAL A 436 18.30 -2.73 -24.50
CA VAL A 436 17.73 -1.46 -24.03
C VAL A 436 18.10 -1.27 -22.56
N GLU A 437 18.79 -0.18 -22.25
CA GLU A 437 19.02 0.26 -20.87
C GLU A 437 17.91 1.22 -20.44
N ALA A 438 17.33 1.02 -19.26
CA ALA A 438 16.20 1.80 -18.75
C ALA A 438 16.36 2.15 -17.26
N ASP A 439 15.95 3.36 -16.89
CA ASP A 439 15.92 3.83 -15.50
C ASP A 439 14.73 3.27 -14.72
N TYR A 440 13.61 3.02 -15.41
CA TYR A 440 12.38 2.52 -14.82
C TYR A 440 11.82 1.34 -15.62
N LEU A 441 11.24 0.37 -14.91
CA LEU A 441 10.61 -0.82 -15.49
C LEU A 441 9.19 -1.03 -14.96
N LEU A 442 8.24 -1.20 -15.89
CA LEU A 442 6.84 -1.55 -15.60
C LEU A 442 6.45 -2.84 -16.34
N MET A 443 6.20 -3.91 -15.59
CA MET A 443 6.00 -5.28 -16.12
C MET A 443 4.54 -5.61 -16.43
N ALA A 444 3.99 -5.04 -17.50
CA ALA A 444 2.60 -5.19 -17.94
C ALA A 444 2.29 -6.42 -18.83
N SER A 445 3.14 -7.45 -18.82
CA SER A 445 3.12 -8.62 -19.73
C SER A 445 1.94 -9.58 -19.54
N GLY A 446 1.02 -9.25 -18.64
CA GLY A 446 -0.10 -10.10 -18.21
C GLY A 446 0.35 -11.47 -17.73
N SER A 447 -0.51 -12.47 -17.91
CA SER A 447 -0.24 -13.86 -17.52
C SER A 447 0.56 -14.68 -18.56
N SER A 448 1.43 -14.02 -19.32
CA SER A 448 2.32 -14.70 -20.26
C SER A 448 3.43 -15.48 -19.52
N ARG A 449 3.80 -16.66 -20.02
CA ARG A 449 4.92 -17.44 -19.46
C ARG A 449 6.24 -16.68 -19.49
N GLN A 450 6.44 -15.88 -20.54
CA GLN A 450 7.60 -15.00 -20.70
C GLN A 450 7.61 -13.91 -19.62
N GLY A 451 6.46 -13.29 -19.34
CA GLY A 451 6.30 -12.36 -18.21
C GLY A 451 6.71 -12.97 -16.87
N TYR A 452 6.25 -14.18 -16.56
CA TYR A 452 6.63 -14.87 -15.34
C TYR A 452 8.13 -15.23 -15.29
N ALA A 453 8.74 -15.60 -16.42
CA ALA A 453 10.17 -15.85 -16.51
C ALA A 453 10.99 -14.57 -16.24
N LEU A 454 10.60 -13.44 -16.82
CA LEU A 454 11.21 -12.13 -16.56
C LEU A 454 11.07 -11.72 -15.08
N ALA A 455 9.90 -11.91 -14.48
CA ALA A 455 9.70 -11.65 -13.05
C ALA A 455 10.61 -12.54 -12.17
N SER A 456 10.82 -13.81 -12.52
CA SER A 456 11.78 -14.68 -11.83
C SER A 456 13.24 -14.30 -12.04
N GLN A 457 13.62 -13.77 -13.20
CA GLN A 457 14.97 -13.20 -13.42
C GLN A 457 15.23 -12.00 -12.50
N LEU A 458 14.18 -11.21 -12.19
CA LEU A 458 14.19 -10.13 -11.20
C LEU A 458 14.09 -10.62 -9.74
N GLY A 459 14.11 -11.93 -9.49
CA GLY A 459 14.12 -12.51 -8.14
C GLY A 459 12.75 -12.79 -7.52
N HIS A 460 11.64 -12.58 -8.24
CA HIS A 460 10.30 -12.89 -7.73
C HIS A 460 9.98 -14.38 -7.72
N SER A 461 9.25 -14.83 -6.69
CA SER A 461 8.64 -16.16 -6.74
C SER A 461 7.35 -16.13 -7.57
N ILE A 462 7.03 -17.27 -8.21
CA ILE A 462 5.84 -17.41 -9.04
C ILE A 462 4.94 -18.47 -8.43
N VAL A 463 3.70 -18.09 -8.10
CA VAL A 463 2.64 -19.06 -7.79
C VAL A 463 2.19 -19.69 -9.09
N ASP A 464 2.24 -21.03 -9.18
CA ASP A 464 1.92 -21.79 -10.40
C ASP A 464 0.71 -21.24 -11.18
N PRO A 465 0.91 -20.76 -12.43
CA PRO A 465 -0.17 -20.23 -13.24
C PRO A 465 -1.10 -21.34 -13.73
N MET A 466 -2.39 -21.19 -13.45
CA MET A 466 -3.45 -22.12 -13.84
C MET A 466 -4.70 -21.37 -14.33
N PRO A 467 -5.64 -22.02 -15.03
CA PRO A 467 -6.80 -21.34 -15.62
C PRO A 467 -7.76 -20.77 -14.57
N SER A 468 -8.33 -19.59 -14.83
CA SER A 468 -9.49 -19.03 -14.12
C SER A 468 -10.57 -18.63 -15.13
N LEU A 469 -11.81 -18.42 -14.68
CA LEU A 469 -12.97 -18.04 -15.51
C LEU A 469 -13.13 -18.91 -16.78
N PHE A 470 -13.24 -20.22 -16.62
CA PHE A 470 -13.42 -21.17 -17.73
C PHE A 470 -14.76 -21.90 -17.68
N THR A 471 -15.21 -22.37 -18.84
CA THR A 471 -16.44 -23.18 -18.99
C THR A 471 -16.18 -24.63 -18.58
N PHE A 472 -17.20 -25.34 -18.10
CA PHE A 472 -17.07 -26.74 -17.70
C PHE A 472 -17.44 -27.65 -18.87
N LYS A 473 -16.52 -28.54 -19.24
CA LYS A 473 -16.78 -29.59 -20.23
C LYS A 473 -17.56 -30.73 -19.56
N ILE A 474 -18.71 -31.03 -20.13
CA ILE A 474 -19.66 -32.06 -19.66
C ILE A 474 -20.07 -32.87 -20.88
N GLU A 475 -19.98 -34.20 -20.80
CA GLU A 475 -20.44 -35.12 -21.84
C GLU A 475 -21.80 -35.72 -21.42
N ASP A 476 -22.87 -35.00 -21.76
CA ASP A 476 -24.26 -35.41 -21.58
C ASP A 476 -25.04 -35.07 -22.87
N LEU A 477 -25.78 -36.04 -23.43
CA LEU A 477 -26.49 -35.89 -24.70
C LEU A 477 -27.68 -34.92 -24.58
N SER A 478 -28.52 -35.12 -23.57
CA SER A 478 -29.66 -34.26 -23.24
C SER A 478 -29.24 -32.80 -23.01
N LEU A 479 -28.11 -32.57 -22.35
CA LEU A 479 -27.56 -31.23 -22.18
C LEU A 479 -27.10 -30.62 -23.52
N ARG A 480 -26.50 -31.43 -24.41
CA ARG A 480 -26.00 -30.96 -25.71
C ARG A 480 -27.13 -30.53 -26.64
N GLU A 481 -28.29 -31.18 -26.58
CA GLU A 481 -29.50 -30.79 -27.32
C GLU A 481 -30.02 -29.41 -26.91
N LEU A 482 -29.79 -29.00 -25.67
CA LEU A 482 -30.15 -27.66 -25.15
C LEU A 482 -29.09 -26.57 -25.45
N SER A 483 -28.10 -26.83 -26.31
CA SER A 483 -27.05 -25.86 -26.65
C SER A 483 -27.63 -24.54 -27.18
N GLY A 484 -27.28 -23.43 -26.53
CA GLY A 484 -27.79 -22.09 -26.81
C GLY A 484 -28.84 -21.60 -25.80
N VAL A 485 -29.47 -22.50 -25.04
CA VAL A 485 -30.43 -22.13 -23.99
C VAL A 485 -29.69 -21.42 -22.86
N THR A 486 -30.21 -20.25 -22.47
CA THR A 486 -29.73 -19.48 -21.32
C THR A 486 -30.78 -19.48 -20.23
N PHE A 487 -30.40 -19.95 -19.04
CA PHE A 487 -31.22 -19.86 -17.84
C PHE A 487 -30.78 -18.62 -17.06
N PRO A 488 -31.68 -17.66 -16.75
CA PRO A 488 -31.29 -16.38 -16.13
C PRO A 488 -30.84 -16.53 -14.67
N ARG A 489 -31.31 -17.55 -13.96
CA ARG A 489 -31.05 -17.72 -12.54
C ARG A 489 -31.04 -19.21 -12.15
N VAL A 490 -29.85 -19.75 -11.99
CA VAL A 490 -29.57 -21.14 -11.63
C VAL A 490 -28.63 -21.15 -10.44
N LYS A 491 -28.81 -22.09 -9.52
CA LYS A 491 -27.85 -22.35 -8.43
C LYS A 491 -27.01 -23.56 -8.77
N VAL A 492 -25.70 -23.36 -8.83
CA VAL A 492 -24.72 -24.39 -9.21
C VAL A 492 -23.79 -24.68 -8.04
N LYS A 493 -23.55 -25.97 -7.77
CA LYS A 493 -22.71 -26.44 -6.66
C LYS A 493 -21.73 -27.50 -7.14
N LEU A 494 -20.44 -27.23 -6.99
CA LEU A 494 -19.37 -28.13 -7.41
C LEU A 494 -18.90 -28.99 -6.22
N LYS A 495 -18.98 -30.31 -6.38
CA LYS A 495 -18.38 -31.30 -5.49
C LYS A 495 -17.15 -31.90 -6.19
N LEU A 496 -15.97 -31.65 -5.62
CA LEU A 496 -14.72 -32.21 -6.12
C LEU A 496 -14.35 -33.46 -5.33
N VAL A 497 -13.84 -34.48 -6.03
CA VAL A 497 -13.23 -35.66 -5.40
C VAL A 497 -11.75 -35.34 -5.22
N SER A 498 -11.34 -34.98 -4.00
CA SER A 498 -9.96 -34.65 -3.66
C SER A 498 -9.60 -35.14 -2.26
N VAL A 499 -8.31 -35.40 -2.06
CA VAL A 499 -7.70 -35.97 -0.85
C VAL A 499 -7.66 -34.96 0.31
N GLN A 500 -7.86 -33.67 0.04
CA GLN A 500 -7.83 -32.62 1.06
C GLN A 500 -9.12 -32.57 1.88
N LYS A 501 -9.02 -32.78 3.19
CA LYS A 501 -10.19 -32.91 4.11
C LYS A 501 -11.08 -31.66 4.27
N ASN A 502 -10.67 -30.49 3.79
CA ASN A 502 -11.37 -29.21 3.98
C ASN A 502 -11.50 -28.41 2.67
N ILE A 503 -12.30 -28.89 1.71
CA ILE A 503 -12.66 -28.11 0.52
C ILE A 503 -13.83 -27.18 0.88
N PRO A 504 -13.77 -25.87 0.60
CA PRO A 504 -14.90 -24.97 0.83
C PRO A 504 -16.10 -25.35 -0.04
N GLN A 505 -17.32 -25.02 0.40
CA GLN A 505 -18.52 -25.31 -0.37
C GLN A 505 -18.62 -24.38 -1.59
N LEU A 506 -18.09 -24.83 -2.73
CA LEU A 506 -18.14 -24.10 -4.00
C LEU A 506 -19.58 -24.09 -4.53
N THR A 507 -20.30 -23.00 -4.27
CA THR A 507 -21.66 -22.74 -4.77
C THR A 507 -21.70 -21.34 -5.39
N GLN A 508 -22.44 -21.15 -6.49
CA GLN A 508 -22.77 -19.86 -7.07
C GLN A 508 -24.24 -19.81 -7.51
N VAL A 509 -24.80 -18.61 -7.63
CA VAL A 509 -26.14 -18.36 -8.19
C VAL A 509 -26.03 -17.30 -9.27
N GLY A 510 -26.71 -17.50 -10.40
CA GLY A 510 -26.75 -16.53 -11.49
C GLY A 510 -27.06 -17.18 -12.84
N PRO A 511 -26.84 -16.47 -13.96
CA PRO A 511 -27.14 -17.00 -15.27
C PRO A 511 -26.19 -18.13 -15.68
N VAL A 512 -26.74 -19.13 -16.37
CA VAL A 512 -26.03 -20.28 -16.95
C VAL A 512 -26.41 -20.39 -18.42
N LEU A 513 -25.40 -20.53 -19.27
CA LEU A 513 -25.54 -20.80 -20.71
C LEU A 513 -25.20 -22.26 -20.98
N VAL A 514 -26.07 -22.98 -21.66
CA VAL A 514 -25.79 -24.31 -22.19
C VAL A 514 -25.05 -24.18 -23.53
N THR A 515 -24.01 -24.99 -23.72
CA THR A 515 -23.15 -24.98 -24.91
C THR A 515 -22.98 -26.39 -25.44
N HIS A 516 -22.57 -26.54 -26.70
CA HIS A 516 -22.41 -27.86 -27.33
C HIS A 516 -21.27 -28.73 -26.74
N TRP A 517 -20.53 -28.24 -25.74
CA TRP A 517 -19.51 -28.99 -24.99
C TRP A 517 -19.75 -29.04 -23.47
N GLY A 518 -20.85 -28.46 -22.96
CA GLY A 518 -21.15 -28.38 -21.52
C GLY A 518 -21.72 -27.03 -21.10
N LEU A 519 -21.29 -26.50 -19.94
CA LEU A 519 -21.90 -25.31 -19.32
C LEU A 519 -20.97 -24.09 -19.25
N SER A 520 -21.58 -22.93 -19.44
CA SER A 520 -20.97 -21.59 -19.46
C SER A 520 -21.86 -20.58 -18.71
N GLY A 521 -21.60 -19.29 -18.87
CA GLY A 521 -22.35 -18.20 -18.23
C GLY A 521 -21.77 -17.77 -16.87
N PRO A 522 -22.17 -16.60 -16.35
CA PRO A 522 -21.55 -15.99 -15.17
C PRO A 522 -21.46 -16.90 -13.95
N ALA A 523 -22.46 -17.73 -13.67
CA ALA A 523 -22.45 -18.61 -12.51
C ALA A 523 -21.34 -19.70 -12.62
N ILE A 524 -21.18 -20.31 -13.79
CA ILE A 524 -20.12 -21.30 -14.04
C ILE A 524 -18.74 -20.65 -14.05
N LEU A 525 -18.61 -19.51 -14.72
CA LEU A 525 -17.34 -18.76 -14.77
C LEU A 525 -16.89 -18.36 -13.36
N ARG A 526 -17.76 -17.74 -12.56
CA ARG A 526 -17.50 -17.44 -11.13
C ARG A 526 -17.11 -18.68 -10.35
N LEU A 527 -17.83 -19.79 -10.52
CA LEU A 527 -17.58 -21.05 -9.81
C LEU A 527 -16.20 -21.63 -10.17
N SER A 528 -15.79 -21.55 -11.45
CA SER A 528 -14.45 -21.95 -11.90
C SER A 528 -13.34 -21.08 -11.31
N ALA A 529 -13.58 -19.76 -11.16
CA ALA A 529 -12.60 -18.84 -10.58
C ALA A 529 -12.39 -19.09 -9.08
N TRP A 530 -13.46 -19.20 -8.29
CA TRP A 530 -13.37 -19.60 -6.88
C TRP A 530 -12.79 -21.01 -6.70
N GLY A 531 -13.10 -21.92 -7.62
CA GLY A 531 -12.63 -23.29 -7.61
C GLY A 531 -11.22 -23.53 -8.18
N ALA A 532 -10.56 -22.53 -8.77
CA ALA A 532 -9.45 -22.72 -9.71
C ALA A 532 -8.36 -23.69 -9.22
N ARG A 533 -7.84 -23.49 -8.00
CA ARG A 533 -6.78 -24.35 -7.43
C ARG A 533 -7.26 -25.78 -7.14
N TYR A 534 -8.48 -25.93 -6.64
CA TYR A 534 -9.06 -27.25 -6.35
C TYR A 534 -9.42 -28.01 -7.64
N LEU A 535 -9.89 -27.30 -8.66
CA LEU A 535 -10.11 -27.83 -10.01
C LEU A 535 -8.79 -28.26 -10.65
N PHE A 536 -7.73 -27.45 -10.54
CA PHE A 536 -6.39 -27.83 -11.01
C PHE A 536 -5.90 -29.13 -10.35
N SER A 537 -5.93 -29.21 -9.01
CA SER A 537 -5.49 -30.41 -8.27
C SER A 537 -6.36 -31.66 -8.48
N SER A 538 -7.58 -31.53 -9.02
CA SER A 538 -8.47 -32.65 -9.36
C SER A 538 -8.43 -33.02 -10.85
N GLY A 539 -7.51 -32.44 -11.63
CA GLY A 539 -7.45 -32.65 -13.08
C GLY A 539 -8.67 -32.11 -13.82
N TYR A 540 -9.30 -31.07 -13.26
CA TYR A 540 -10.55 -30.44 -13.70
C TYR A 540 -11.77 -31.37 -13.69
N LYS A 541 -11.78 -32.39 -12.82
CA LYS A 541 -12.88 -33.36 -12.70
C LYS A 541 -13.71 -33.17 -11.43
N GLY A 542 -15.03 -33.32 -11.54
CA GLY A 542 -15.93 -33.22 -10.39
C GLY A 542 -17.39 -33.47 -10.74
N LYS A 543 -18.26 -33.47 -9.72
CA LYS A 543 -19.71 -33.52 -9.89
C LYS A 543 -20.30 -32.14 -9.69
N LEU A 544 -20.96 -31.62 -10.72
CA LEU A 544 -21.71 -30.37 -10.68
C LEU A 544 -23.17 -30.68 -10.40
N ILE A 545 -23.72 -30.11 -9.33
CA ILE A 545 -25.14 -30.17 -9.01
C ILE A 545 -25.77 -28.83 -9.42
N VAL A 546 -26.90 -28.90 -10.12
CA VAL A 546 -27.56 -27.77 -10.78
C VAL A 546 -29.03 -27.75 -10.37
N ASP A 547 -29.40 -26.68 -9.66
CA ASP A 547 -30.77 -26.32 -9.31
C ASP A 547 -31.23 -25.23 -10.29
N PHE A 548 -32.01 -25.63 -11.29
CA PHE A 548 -32.49 -24.75 -12.37
C PHE A 548 -33.59 -23.79 -11.93
N ILE A 549 -34.14 -23.95 -10.73
CA ILE A 549 -35.31 -23.23 -10.21
C ILE A 549 -35.09 -22.82 -8.74
N PRO A 550 -33.98 -22.13 -8.41
CA PRO A 550 -33.49 -22.01 -7.03
C PRO A 550 -34.46 -21.34 -6.06
N ASP A 551 -35.29 -20.42 -6.55
CA ASP A 551 -36.23 -19.66 -5.74
C ASP A 551 -37.54 -20.43 -5.42
N LEU A 552 -37.79 -21.56 -6.09
CA LEU A 552 -38.94 -22.42 -5.82
C LEU A 552 -38.61 -23.47 -4.76
N HIS A 553 -39.41 -23.58 -3.71
CA HIS A 553 -39.32 -24.68 -2.77
C HIS A 553 -39.88 -25.98 -3.36
N VAL A 554 -39.27 -27.13 -3.04
CA VAL A 554 -39.66 -28.46 -3.59
C VAL A 554 -41.14 -28.77 -3.33
N GLY A 555 -41.64 -28.43 -2.14
CA GLY A 555 -43.06 -28.59 -1.79
C GLY A 555 -44.01 -27.71 -2.62
N SER A 556 -43.58 -26.50 -3.00
CA SER A 556 -44.38 -25.58 -3.83
C SER A 556 -44.38 -26.04 -5.29
N LEU A 557 -43.25 -26.52 -5.79
CA LEU A 557 -43.12 -27.09 -7.13
C LEU A 557 -44.06 -28.29 -7.32
N LYS A 558 -44.19 -29.16 -6.31
CA LYS A 558 -45.17 -30.26 -6.31
C LYS A 558 -46.59 -29.75 -6.53
N SER A 559 -47.00 -28.74 -5.77
CA SER A 559 -48.34 -28.16 -5.87
C SER A 559 -48.59 -27.56 -7.25
N MET A 560 -47.65 -26.76 -7.77
CA MET A 560 -47.76 -26.15 -9.11
C MET A 560 -47.80 -27.18 -10.23
N LEU A 561 -46.97 -28.22 -10.19
CA LEU A 561 -46.99 -29.28 -11.21
C LEU A 561 -48.30 -30.08 -11.20
N ILE A 562 -48.88 -30.32 -10.02
CA ILE A 562 -50.19 -30.98 -9.88
C ILE A 562 -51.32 -30.06 -10.34
N GLU A 563 -51.27 -28.78 -9.99
CA GLU A 563 -52.25 -27.78 -10.43
C GLU A 563 -52.22 -27.62 -11.96
N HIS A 564 -51.04 -27.46 -12.54
CA HIS A 564 -50.86 -27.38 -13.99
C HIS A 564 -51.28 -28.68 -14.69
N LYS A 565 -51.03 -29.86 -14.08
CA LYS A 565 -51.56 -31.14 -14.55
C LYS A 565 -53.10 -31.16 -14.60
N ASN A 566 -53.75 -30.59 -13.60
CA ASN A 566 -55.22 -30.52 -13.55
C ASN A 566 -55.78 -29.46 -14.52
N GLN A 567 -55.08 -28.33 -14.73
CA GLN A 567 -55.48 -27.27 -15.66
C GLN A 567 -55.37 -27.68 -17.13
N PHE A 568 -54.37 -28.48 -17.51
CA PHE A 568 -54.10 -28.90 -18.90
C PHE A 568 -54.60 -30.32 -19.24
N ALA A 569 -55.55 -30.84 -18.46
CA ALA A 569 -56.19 -32.13 -18.69
C ALA A 569 -57.15 -32.10 -19.90
N GLY A 570 -56.60 -32.08 -21.11
CA GLY A 570 -57.36 -32.09 -22.37
C GLY A 570 -56.60 -31.67 -23.63
N VAL A 571 -55.33 -31.24 -23.52
CA VAL A 571 -54.53 -30.82 -24.69
C VAL A 571 -53.81 -32.02 -25.31
N ASN A 572 -53.93 -32.16 -26.64
CA ASN A 572 -53.46 -33.33 -27.38
C ASN A 572 -51.96 -33.21 -27.76
N GLY A 573 -51.21 -34.29 -27.57
CA GLY A 573 -49.77 -34.40 -27.82
C GLY A 573 -49.27 -35.80 -27.42
N ASP A 574 -48.04 -36.15 -27.81
CA ASP A 574 -47.54 -37.55 -27.80
C ASP A 574 -47.58 -38.26 -26.44
N ILE A 575 -47.66 -37.53 -25.34
CA ILE A 575 -48.06 -38.03 -24.03
C ILE A 575 -49.10 -37.06 -23.43
N LEU A 576 -50.26 -37.57 -23.04
CA LEU A 576 -51.27 -36.78 -22.33
C LEU A 576 -50.73 -36.32 -20.98
N TRP A 577 -50.59 -35.01 -20.76
CA TRP A 577 -50.03 -34.45 -19.51
C TRP A 577 -50.79 -34.94 -18.25
N ALA A 578 -52.10 -35.19 -18.36
CA ALA A 578 -52.92 -35.76 -17.30
C ALA A 578 -52.61 -37.23 -16.93
N SER A 579 -51.98 -38.02 -17.82
CA SER A 579 -51.64 -39.42 -17.54
C SER A 579 -50.29 -39.60 -16.82
N ILE A 580 -49.47 -38.54 -16.72
CA ILE A 580 -48.20 -38.58 -15.98
C ILE A 580 -48.47 -38.85 -14.50
N SER A 581 -47.82 -39.88 -13.93
CA SER A 581 -48.00 -40.23 -12.52
C SER A 581 -47.47 -39.13 -11.59
N ASN A 582 -48.05 -39.00 -10.40
CA ASN A 582 -47.56 -38.02 -9.41
C ASN A 582 -46.10 -38.33 -8.99
N ASN A 583 -45.69 -39.60 -9.02
CA ASN A 583 -44.29 -40.00 -8.78
C ASN A 583 -43.35 -39.52 -9.89
N SER A 584 -43.80 -39.56 -11.16
CA SER A 584 -43.08 -39.03 -12.31
C SER A 584 -42.91 -37.52 -12.22
N LEU A 585 -43.97 -36.78 -11.83
CA LEU A 585 -43.87 -35.33 -11.56
C LEU A 585 -42.89 -35.01 -10.42
N MET A 586 -42.91 -35.79 -9.33
CA MET A 586 -41.93 -35.65 -8.24
C MET A 586 -40.49 -35.93 -8.71
N SER A 587 -40.30 -36.91 -9.60
CA SER A 587 -38.99 -37.22 -10.19
C SER A 587 -38.48 -36.06 -11.05
N ILE A 588 -39.34 -35.50 -11.92
CA ILE A 588 -39.01 -34.30 -12.72
C ILE A 588 -38.66 -33.12 -11.81
N GLY A 589 -39.46 -32.87 -10.76
CA GLY A 589 -39.20 -31.80 -9.81
C GLY A 589 -37.88 -31.97 -9.05
N SER A 590 -37.52 -33.21 -8.70
CA SER A 590 -36.21 -33.56 -8.12
C SER A 590 -35.06 -33.35 -9.12
N MET A 591 -35.25 -33.76 -10.38
CA MET A 591 -34.27 -33.55 -11.45
C MET A 591 -34.00 -32.08 -11.74
N LEU A 592 -35.02 -31.21 -11.68
CA LEU A 592 -34.84 -29.75 -11.83
C LEU A 592 -34.12 -29.11 -10.64
N LYS A 593 -34.15 -29.75 -9.46
CA LYS A 593 -33.59 -29.25 -8.20
C LYS A 593 -32.18 -29.72 -7.89
N ASP A 594 -31.85 -30.96 -8.21
CA ASP A 594 -30.55 -31.58 -7.92
C ASP A 594 -29.97 -32.28 -9.19
N CYS A 595 -30.11 -31.64 -10.35
CA CYS A 595 -29.59 -32.15 -11.62
C CYS A 595 -28.06 -32.32 -11.51
N THR A 596 -27.54 -33.54 -11.69
CA THR A 596 -26.13 -33.82 -11.46
C THR A 596 -25.41 -34.18 -12.77
N PHE A 597 -24.40 -33.39 -13.11
CA PHE A 597 -23.52 -33.60 -14.26
C PHE A 597 -22.10 -33.96 -13.84
N GLU A 598 -21.43 -34.80 -14.63
CA GLU A 598 -19.99 -35.05 -14.46
C GLU A 598 -19.18 -34.05 -15.29
N VAL A 599 -18.44 -33.19 -14.60
CA VAL A 599 -17.45 -32.31 -15.20
C VAL A 599 -16.20 -33.14 -15.45
N ILE A 600 -15.84 -33.27 -16.73
CA ILE A 600 -14.71 -34.10 -17.18
C ILE A 600 -13.48 -33.27 -17.55
N GLY A 601 -13.62 -31.94 -17.60
CA GLY A 601 -12.54 -31.01 -17.90
C GLY A 601 -13.01 -29.56 -18.01
N LYS A 602 -12.08 -28.68 -18.43
CA LYS A 602 -12.38 -27.31 -18.86
C LYS A 602 -12.71 -27.24 -20.35
N GLY A 603 -13.46 -26.23 -20.77
CA GLY A 603 -13.76 -25.97 -22.18
C GLY A 603 -12.51 -25.71 -23.03
N GLN A 604 -12.64 -25.91 -24.34
CA GLN A 604 -11.51 -25.89 -25.29
C GLN A 604 -11.17 -24.50 -25.87
N PHE A 605 -11.91 -23.45 -25.52
CA PHE A 605 -11.58 -22.09 -25.95
C PHE A 605 -10.23 -21.67 -25.36
N LYS A 606 -9.24 -21.44 -26.25
CA LYS A 606 -7.83 -21.19 -25.90
C LYS A 606 -7.62 -19.91 -25.09
N ASP A 607 -8.50 -18.93 -25.26
CA ASP A 607 -8.50 -17.69 -24.48
C ASP A 607 -9.12 -17.95 -23.10
N GLU A 608 -8.33 -18.55 -22.22
CA GLU A 608 -8.57 -18.49 -20.78
C GLU A 608 -8.64 -17.01 -20.39
N PHE A 609 -9.82 -16.55 -19.99
CA PHE A 609 -10.09 -15.13 -19.80
C PHE A 609 -9.11 -14.50 -18.80
N VAL A 610 -8.76 -15.26 -17.75
CA VAL A 610 -7.87 -14.85 -16.66
C VAL A 610 -7.08 -16.06 -16.15
N THR A 611 -5.92 -15.81 -15.53
CA THR A 611 -5.05 -16.82 -14.92
C THR A 611 -5.07 -16.68 -13.39
N ALA A 612 -5.02 -17.81 -12.70
CA ALA A 612 -4.79 -17.93 -11.26
C ALA A 612 -3.29 -18.18 -11.00
N GLY A 613 -2.68 -17.50 -10.04
CA GLY A 613 -1.22 -17.55 -9.86
C GLY A 613 -0.53 -16.34 -10.50
N GLY A 614 0.80 -16.34 -10.48
CA GLY A 614 1.64 -15.15 -10.71
C GLY A 614 2.40 -14.73 -9.45
N VAL A 615 2.96 -13.53 -9.44
CA VAL A 615 3.82 -13.04 -8.34
C VAL A 615 2.99 -12.80 -7.06
N PRO A 616 3.41 -13.31 -5.88
CA PRO A 616 2.71 -13.02 -4.62
C PRO A 616 2.66 -11.53 -4.30
N LEU A 617 1.48 -11.02 -3.93
CA LEU A 617 1.33 -9.60 -3.52
C LEU A 617 2.17 -9.25 -2.28
N SER A 618 2.50 -10.24 -1.44
CA SER A 618 3.40 -10.08 -0.31
C SER A 618 4.82 -9.64 -0.68
N GLU A 619 5.26 -9.91 -1.92
CA GLU A 619 6.56 -9.43 -2.43
C GLU A 619 6.47 -8.00 -2.94
N VAL A 620 5.31 -7.59 -3.48
CA VAL A 620 5.11 -6.28 -4.12
C VAL A 620 4.71 -5.19 -3.12
N ILE A 621 3.90 -5.52 -2.12
CA ILE A 621 3.55 -4.58 -1.03
C ILE A 621 4.80 -4.20 -0.21
N PHE A 622 5.82 -5.08 -0.17
CA PHE A 622 7.09 -4.83 0.49
C PHE A 622 8.00 -3.89 -0.33
N LEU A 623 8.01 -4.02 -1.66
CA LEU A 623 8.80 -3.18 -2.58
C LEU A 623 8.32 -1.72 -2.69
N LEU A 624 7.04 -1.44 -2.41
CA LEU A 624 6.56 -0.05 -2.38
C LEU A 624 6.94 0.72 -1.10
N THR A 625 7.47 0.02 -0.08
CA THR A 625 7.73 0.63 1.25
C THR A 625 9.16 0.45 1.76
N LEU A 626 9.94 -0.51 1.25
CA LEU A 626 11.37 -0.62 1.54
C LEU A 626 12.19 -0.84 0.26
N LEU A 627 13.24 0.00 0.13
CA LEU A 627 14.30 0.03 -0.88
C LEU A 627 13.96 0.54 -2.29
N LEU A 628 14.66 1.61 -2.64
CA LEU A 628 15.40 1.81 -3.90
C LEU A 628 15.55 0.54 -4.76
N PHE A 629 15.37 0.68 -6.09
CA PHE A 629 15.39 -0.36 -7.15
C PHE A 629 14.04 -0.92 -7.67
N LEU A 630 13.09 0.00 -7.94
CA LEU A 630 12.56 0.24 -9.30
C LEU A 630 11.86 -0.88 -10.11
N ILE A 631 11.27 -1.89 -9.47
CA ILE A 631 10.34 -2.81 -10.16
C ILE A 631 8.90 -2.47 -9.80
N THR A 632 8.12 -1.98 -10.76
CA THR A 632 6.66 -1.90 -10.60
C THR A 632 5.97 -3.01 -11.39
N LEU A 633 5.31 -3.91 -10.65
CA LEU A 633 4.51 -4.98 -11.23
C LEU A 633 3.03 -4.56 -11.22
N PRO A 634 2.41 -4.17 -12.35
CA PRO A 634 0.97 -3.98 -12.41
C PRO A 634 0.23 -5.27 -12.06
N LEU A 635 -0.92 -5.13 -11.41
CA LEU A 635 -1.66 -6.22 -10.75
C LEU A 635 -2.10 -7.43 -11.63
N VAL A 636 -1.83 -7.41 -12.93
CA VAL A 636 -2.19 -8.47 -13.90
C VAL A 636 -1.12 -9.57 -14.01
N ILE A 637 0.12 -9.30 -13.59
CA ILE A 637 1.18 -10.34 -13.44
C ILE A 637 1.18 -10.95 -12.03
N LEU A 638 0.47 -10.32 -11.09
CA LEU A 638 0.39 -10.76 -9.71
C LEU A 638 -0.60 -11.92 -9.56
N ASN A 639 -0.52 -12.63 -8.43
CA ASN A 639 -1.48 -13.63 -8.00
C ASN A 639 -2.80 -12.98 -7.54
N VAL A 640 -3.47 -12.30 -8.48
CA VAL A 640 -4.75 -11.61 -8.36
C VAL A 640 -5.64 -12.07 -9.50
N ASP A 641 -6.90 -12.36 -9.21
CA ASP A 641 -7.93 -12.44 -10.23
C ASP A 641 -9.25 -11.88 -9.72
N GLY A 642 -9.99 -11.21 -10.61
CA GLY A 642 -11.39 -10.92 -10.39
C GLY A 642 -12.28 -12.01 -10.98
N VAL A 643 -13.53 -12.08 -10.55
CA VAL A 643 -14.56 -12.81 -11.30
C VAL A 643 -14.94 -12.08 -12.60
N THR A 644 -15.83 -12.67 -13.41
CA THR A 644 -16.42 -11.95 -14.54
C THR A 644 -17.33 -10.81 -14.04
N GLY A 645 -17.34 -9.68 -14.74
CA GLY A 645 -18.11 -8.50 -14.34
C GLY A 645 -17.39 -7.14 -14.40
N GLY A 646 -16.20 -7.07 -15.02
CA GLY A 646 -15.39 -5.84 -15.17
C GLY A 646 -14.18 -5.78 -14.23
N PHE A 647 -14.20 -6.58 -13.16
CA PHE A 647 -13.16 -6.64 -12.12
C PHE A 647 -11.73 -6.80 -12.65
N ASN A 648 -11.49 -7.70 -13.60
CA ASN A 648 -10.14 -7.91 -14.14
C ASN A 648 -9.59 -6.72 -14.93
N PHE A 649 -10.46 -5.88 -15.50
CA PHE A 649 -10.04 -4.60 -16.08
C PHE A 649 -9.85 -3.55 -15.00
N GLN A 650 -10.72 -3.47 -13.99
CA GLN A 650 -10.48 -2.60 -12.83
C GLN A 650 -9.11 -2.86 -12.20
N ASN A 651 -8.77 -4.14 -12.00
CA ASN A 651 -7.43 -4.57 -11.55
C ASN A 651 -6.30 -4.02 -12.43
N ALA A 652 -6.48 -4.07 -13.75
CA ALA A 652 -5.51 -3.55 -14.71
C ALA A 652 -5.42 -2.02 -14.66
N TRP A 653 -6.54 -1.30 -14.54
CA TRP A 653 -6.57 0.16 -14.45
C TRP A 653 -5.94 0.65 -13.14
N SER A 654 -6.37 0.12 -11.99
CA SER A 654 -5.80 0.49 -10.68
C SER A 654 -4.31 0.17 -10.60
N GLY A 655 -3.90 -1.03 -11.04
CA GLY A 655 -2.50 -1.43 -11.07
C GLY A 655 -1.65 -0.62 -12.05
N GLY A 656 -2.20 -0.29 -13.22
CA GLY A 656 -1.55 0.58 -14.20
C GLY A 656 -1.39 2.01 -13.68
N PHE A 657 -2.47 2.59 -13.14
CA PHE A 657 -2.48 3.93 -12.53
C PHE A 657 -1.38 4.03 -11.48
N ILE A 658 -1.42 3.18 -10.45
CA ILE A 658 -0.51 3.26 -9.30
C ILE A 658 0.94 3.05 -9.72
N ALA A 659 1.24 2.05 -10.56
CA ALA A 659 2.60 1.87 -11.08
C ALA A 659 3.07 3.09 -11.88
N GLY A 660 2.20 3.63 -12.74
CA GLY A 660 2.47 4.79 -13.59
C GLY A 660 2.71 6.07 -12.78
N THR A 661 1.78 6.47 -11.91
CA THR A 661 1.95 7.66 -11.07
C THR A 661 3.15 7.53 -10.15
N THR A 662 3.38 6.39 -9.49
CA THR A 662 4.58 6.21 -8.64
C THR A 662 5.88 6.37 -9.42
N ILE A 663 6.00 5.80 -10.63
CA ILE A 663 7.18 6.02 -11.48
C ILE A 663 7.31 7.51 -11.88
N GLY A 664 6.21 8.14 -12.30
CA GLY A 664 6.21 9.54 -12.68
C GLY A 664 6.58 10.48 -11.52
N GLU A 665 6.11 10.22 -10.31
CA GLU A 665 6.47 10.97 -9.10
C GLU A 665 7.96 10.83 -8.78
N LEU A 666 8.52 9.61 -8.90
CA LEU A 666 9.95 9.37 -8.73
C LEU A 666 10.78 10.14 -9.77
N ALA A 667 10.43 10.04 -11.05
CA ALA A 667 11.12 10.75 -12.14
C ALA A 667 11.01 12.28 -12.01
N LEU A 668 9.85 12.79 -11.58
CA LEU A 668 9.65 14.22 -11.31
C LEU A 668 10.46 14.69 -10.09
N SER A 669 10.58 13.88 -9.05
CA SER A 669 11.40 14.22 -7.88
C SER A 669 12.89 14.31 -8.22
N ARG A 670 13.42 13.35 -8.98
CA ARG A 670 14.82 13.35 -9.46
C ARG A 670 15.11 14.51 -10.40
N PHE A 671 14.21 14.78 -11.33
CA PHE A 671 14.36 15.90 -12.26
C PHE A 671 14.41 17.24 -11.52
N LYS A 672 13.58 17.46 -10.50
CA LYS A 672 13.65 18.67 -9.66
C LYS A 672 14.97 18.78 -8.91
N VAL A 673 15.46 17.69 -8.32
CA VAL A 673 16.78 17.68 -7.67
C VAL A 673 17.88 18.07 -8.67
N ASN A 674 17.91 17.44 -9.84
CA ASN A 674 18.91 17.71 -10.88
C ASN A 674 18.78 19.10 -11.55
N ALA A 675 17.67 19.81 -11.33
CA ALA A 675 17.43 21.17 -11.84
C ALA A 675 17.64 22.26 -10.77
N ASP A 676 17.80 21.88 -9.49
CA ASP A 676 18.09 22.77 -8.37
C ASP A 676 19.58 22.78 -7.98
N PHE A 677 20.32 21.74 -8.36
CA PHE A 677 21.78 21.80 -8.55
C PHE A 677 22.13 22.60 -9.82
#